data_AF-A0AA41R765-F1
#
_entry.id   AF-A0AA41R765-F1
#
_cell.length_a   1.000
_cell.length_b   1.000
_cell.length_c   1.000
_cell.angle_alpha   90.00
_cell.angle_beta   90.00
_cell.angle_gamma   90.00
#
_symmetry.space_group_name_H-M   'P 1'
#
loop_
_entity.id
_entity.type
_entity.pdbx_description
1 polymer ?
#
loop_
_entity_poly.entity_id
_entity_poly.type
_entity_poly.pdbx_seq_one_letter_code
_entity_poly.pdbx_strand_id
1 'polypeptide(L)'
;MDQQLVNQILTGDSDEIADLKLNIAILEGFIELARQLETLSETSKRFYEESRSLYQVTCSGRSIGDLESLLAKFFGPPVKPAGKSLPRKLRKNASVKYLGGIEKDQSLFLLPLNTGEFYGALWPWRRNKAKIEIHLGYCSDWMTDEDYRQIETLVKRSLSQSALQHMDARVGGQIRGIGLPSFLQMAELEQSSFTLRITSAGRFGQLHVTEGKLIAAETGSWTGREAAYRIVSWDDAAIEIEPADPSRADEIDQPLMHLLMESLKLKDEITSGADAPPAPPKRQRPKAGAAKPAKRLVRLERPPEPLPPRRGYKPSTYLIALLALLVILGSGTVAALHVMQQRATADRYQQLITRLERTDALEQQLALLDTYLAENPETPHADDIQSRIKIVRNRMEARDFEATQMQVSALPMGEGYEENARALYDAFLEQYPDSRFVTRIQEAMGEIKDLLDQHYYDELRRAARLDYNQRLAVYRRYLEQFPEGRYHADVNFLLRQMGEQYLEYLQTEDAQCERQRRWEPCIQRYQLFIESNEGIPLADEARSRMRALQDKADLARLRREAEDAEEDLPAAVAAYETYLVDHPDSTQKEALTADLTALRSRLEARRQWDALRQYATNPRNDVLARIRRLEDFLQKNSAARETIEARRLLSELSAQRQQALQQRQTELQRREAAARRQEEQARQAEQQRRTARMEARVAQQLAGSPRYRPNGDGTFTDGSTGLTWTLLDSQQALGRCLDYEAARQYVQNLNTGGHRDWRLPSANELAALHKQAPYFPAGDAEWYWTSQAYVRGFHAVADVVTARGESVFVRENRSQEECGAVRAVRR
;
A
#
# COMPACT_ATOMS: atom_id res chain seq x y z
N MET A 1 -4.54 -25.98 3.60
CA MET A 1 -4.15 -24.56 3.61
C MET A 1 -4.59 -23.98 4.94
N ASP A 2 -3.91 -22.95 5.47
CA ASP A 2 -4.39 -22.30 6.69
C ASP A 2 -5.60 -21.42 6.39
N GLN A 3 -6.73 -21.70 7.02
CA GLN A 3 -7.97 -20.95 6.86
C GLN A 3 -7.86 -19.53 7.45
N GLN A 4 -6.90 -19.27 8.35
CA GLN A 4 -6.56 -17.92 8.80
C GLN A 4 -5.86 -17.13 7.69
N LEU A 5 -4.90 -17.75 6.99
CA LEU A 5 -4.17 -17.13 5.87
C LEU A 5 -5.10 -16.72 4.72
N VAL A 6 -6.07 -17.57 4.36
CA VAL A 6 -7.08 -17.26 3.32
C VAL A 6 -7.90 -16.03 3.70
N ASN A 7 -8.39 -15.98 4.94
CA ASN A 7 -9.20 -14.86 5.44
C ASN A 7 -8.39 -13.57 5.68
N GLN A 8 -7.07 -13.69 5.91
CA GLN A 8 -6.17 -12.55 6.05
C GLN A 8 -5.80 -11.92 4.70
N ILE A 9 -5.67 -12.71 3.63
CA ILE A 9 -5.25 -12.23 2.31
C ILE A 9 -6.44 -11.86 1.43
N LEU A 10 -7.51 -12.66 1.41
CA LEU A 10 -8.73 -12.34 0.67
C LEU A 10 -9.60 -11.40 1.52
N THR A 11 -9.46 -10.09 1.29
CA THR A 11 -10.10 -9.01 2.05
C THR A 11 -10.96 -8.12 1.14
N GLY A 12 -12.16 -7.78 1.59
CA GLY A 12 -13.16 -7.08 0.78
C GLY A 12 -14.44 -7.89 0.61
N ASP A 13 -15.46 -7.19 0.10
CA ASP A 13 -16.86 -7.63 0.03
C ASP A 13 -17.35 -7.87 -1.40
N SER A 14 -16.45 -8.07 -2.37
CA SER A 14 -16.83 -8.42 -3.76
C SER A 14 -17.41 -9.85 -3.84
N ASP A 15 -18.38 -10.04 -4.73
CA ASP A 15 -19.07 -11.33 -4.91
C ASP A 15 -18.07 -12.44 -5.30
N GLU A 16 -16.99 -12.12 -6.02
CA GLU A 16 -15.90 -13.05 -6.32
C GLU A 16 -15.10 -13.48 -5.10
N ILE A 17 -14.72 -12.54 -4.23
CA ILE A 17 -14.01 -12.85 -2.99
C ILE A 17 -14.90 -13.67 -2.04
N ALA A 18 -16.20 -13.39 -2.00
CA ALA A 18 -17.18 -14.19 -1.27
C ALA A 18 -17.32 -15.61 -1.84
N ASP A 19 -17.46 -15.76 -3.17
CA ASP A 19 -17.59 -17.06 -3.83
C ASP A 19 -16.33 -17.92 -3.70
N LEU A 20 -15.13 -17.31 -3.74
CA LEU A 20 -13.85 -17.98 -3.46
C LEU A 20 -13.74 -18.43 -1.99
N LYS A 21 -14.22 -17.63 -1.03
CA LYS A 21 -14.30 -18.01 0.40
C LYS A 21 -15.32 -19.11 0.68
N LEU A 22 -16.40 -19.19 -0.09
CA LEU A 22 -17.36 -20.30 -0.02
C LEU A 22 -16.77 -21.59 -0.65
N ASN A 23 -15.91 -21.46 -1.66
CA ASN A 23 -15.33 -22.57 -2.41
C ASN A 23 -13.84 -22.85 -2.07
N ILE A 24 -13.43 -22.66 -0.81
CA ILE A 24 -12.03 -22.85 -0.37
C ILE A 24 -11.45 -24.22 -0.77
N ALA A 25 -12.24 -25.30 -0.74
CA ALA A 25 -11.78 -26.64 -1.13
C ALA A 25 -11.32 -26.71 -2.61
N ILE A 26 -11.91 -25.91 -3.51
CA ILE A 26 -11.49 -25.81 -4.92
C ILE A 26 -10.18 -25.03 -5.02
N LEU A 27 -10.04 -23.94 -4.25
CA LEU A 27 -8.81 -23.15 -4.17
C LEU A 27 -7.64 -23.96 -3.57
N GLU A 28 -7.90 -24.79 -2.56
CA GLU A 28 -6.92 -25.76 -2.03
C GLU A 28 -6.50 -26.78 -3.09
N GLY A 29 -7.45 -27.35 -3.84
CA GLY A 29 -7.16 -28.27 -4.93
C GLY A 29 -6.35 -27.64 -6.07
N PHE A 30 -6.58 -26.36 -6.37
CA PHE A 30 -5.82 -25.58 -7.35
C PHE A 30 -4.36 -25.40 -6.90
N ILE A 31 -4.15 -25.01 -5.63
CA ILE A 31 -2.80 -24.84 -5.05
C ILE A 31 -2.08 -26.20 -4.96
N GLU A 32 -2.79 -27.28 -4.62
CA GLU A 32 -2.23 -28.62 -4.59
C GLU A 32 -1.85 -29.13 -5.99
N LEU A 33 -2.63 -28.82 -7.03
CA LEU A 33 -2.23 -29.09 -8.42
C LEU A 33 -0.96 -28.31 -8.81
N ALA A 34 -0.86 -27.03 -8.43
CA ALA A 34 0.35 -26.23 -8.66
C ALA A 34 1.57 -26.82 -7.93
N ARG A 35 1.42 -27.23 -6.67
CA ARG A 35 2.46 -27.92 -5.88
C ARG A 35 2.88 -29.25 -6.53
N GLN A 36 1.92 -30.05 -7.00
CA GLN A 36 2.20 -31.30 -7.72
C GLN A 36 3.00 -31.05 -9.01
N LEU A 37 2.77 -29.94 -9.71
CA LEU A 37 3.59 -29.55 -10.86
C LEU A 37 5.01 -29.14 -10.44
N GLU A 38 5.20 -28.42 -9.32
CA GLU A 38 6.54 -28.07 -8.82
C GLU A 38 7.39 -29.28 -8.40
N THR A 39 6.77 -30.37 -7.95
CA THR A 39 7.52 -31.60 -7.60
C THR A 39 8.01 -32.40 -8.82
N LEU A 40 7.58 -32.05 -10.04
CA LEU A 40 8.05 -32.69 -11.26
C LEU A 40 9.44 -32.14 -11.63
N SER A 41 10.46 -33.00 -11.55
CA SER A 41 11.87 -32.72 -11.91
C SER A 41 12.09 -32.24 -13.36
N GLU A 42 11.07 -32.35 -14.21
CA GLU A 42 11.05 -31.92 -15.61
C GLU A 42 10.47 -30.51 -15.79
N THR A 43 10.04 -29.84 -14.71
CA THR A 43 9.48 -28.48 -14.77
C THR A 43 10.53 -27.41 -14.48
N SER A 44 10.35 -26.26 -15.11
CA SER A 44 11.21 -25.08 -14.94
C SER A 44 10.35 -23.82 -14.96
N LYS A 45 10.56 -22.92 -13.99
CA LYS A 45 10.00 -21.56 -14.00
C LYS A 45 10.85 -20.70 -14.92
N ARG A 46 10.20 -19.91 -15.79
CA ARG A 46 10.88 -18.88 -16.60
C ARG A 46 11.09 -17.65 -15.72
N PHE A 47 12.33 -17.18 -15.58
CA PHE A 47 12.71 -16.15 -14.60
C PHE A 47 12.55 -14.70 -15.13
N TYR A 48 12.22 -14.51 -16.40
CA TYR A 48 12.33 -13.22 -17.11
C TYR A 48 11.03 -12.72 -17.78
N GLU A 49 9.88 -13.31 -17.44
CA GLU A 49 8.58 -12.89 -17.95
C GLU A 49 7.60 -12.77 -16.78
N GLU A 50 6.88 -11.65 -16.70
CA GLU A 50 5.74 -11.52 -15.77
C GLU A 50 4.72 -12.62 -16.09
N SER A 51 4.44 -13.46 -15.09
CA SER A 51 3.54 -14.61 -15.25
C SER A 51 2.15 -14.13 -15.65
N ARG A 52 1.67 -14.51 -16.82
CA ARG A 52 0.32 -14.13 -17.31
C ARG A 52 -0.79 -14.94 -16.64
N SER A 53 -0.54 -15.54 -15.50
CA SER A 53 -1.40 -16.54 -14.83
C SER A 53 -0.96 -16.66 -13.38
N LEU A 54 -1.86 -17.07 -12.49
CA LEU A 54 -1.54 -17.26 -11.06
C LEU A 54 -0.38 -18.25 -10.84
N TYR A 55 -0.21 -19.21 -11.75
CA TYR A 55 0.93 -20.11 -11.80
C TYR A 55 1.29 -20.48 -13.26
N GLN A 56 2.58 -20.42 -13.60
CA GLN A 56 3.11 -20.71 -14.95
C GLN A 56 4.44 -21.46 -14.88
N VAL A 57 4.55 -22.60 -15.57
CA VAL A 57 5.80 -23.40 -15.68
C VAL A 57 5.97 -24.02 -17.06
N THR A 58 7.22 -24.23 -17.50
CA THR A 58 7.54 -25.04 -18.68
C THR A 58 7.93 -26.46 -18.25
N CYS A 59 7.15 -27.46 -18.64
CA CYS A 59 7.49 -28.88 -18.54
C CYS A 59 8.26 -29.35 -19.78
N SER A 60 9.35 -30.09 -19.58
CA SER A 60 10.22 -30.64 -20.63
C SER A 60 10.48 -32.13 -20.39
N GLY A 61 9.67 -33.02 -20.97
CA GLY A 61 9.86 -34.49 -20.86
C GLY A 61 8.57 -35.31 -20.97
N ARG A 62 7.45 -34.80 -20.47
CA ARG A 62 6.12 -35.43 -20.58
C ARG A 62 5.40 -35.12 -21.89
N SER A 63 4.53 -36.05 -22.31
CA SER A 63 3.61 -35.80 -23.42
C SER A 63 2.43 -34.92 -22.98
N ILE A 64 1.78 -34.26 -23.93
CA ILE A 64 0.59 -33.45 -23.64
C ILE A 64 -0.55 -34.31 -23.07
N GLY A 65 -0.65 -35.59 -23.44
CA GLY A 65 -1.66 -36.51 -22.91
C GLY A 65 -1.43 -36.89 -21.44
N ASP A 66 -0.17 -36.97 -21.00
CA ASP A 66 0.16 -37.19 -19.59
C ASP A 66 -0.22 -35.96 -18.74
N LEU A 67 0.06 -34.76 -19.26
CA LEU A 67 -0.32 -33.51 -18.62
C LEU A 67 -1.84 -33.28 -18.65
N GLU A 68 -2.53 -33.65 -19.74
CA GLU A 68 -4.00 -33.65 -19.77
C GLU A 68 -4.57 -34.57 -18.71
N SER A 69 -3.99 -35.78 -18.54
CA SER A 69 -4.40 -36.75 -17.52
C SER A 69 -4.10 -36.29 -16.09
N LEU A 70 -3.05 -35.47 -15.91
CA LEU A 70 -2.70 -34.86 -14.62
C LEU A 70 -3.68 -33.74 -14.24
N LEU A 71 -3.89 -32.76 -15.13
CA LEU A 71 -4.81 -31.64 -14.90
C LEU A 71 -6.26 -32.13 -14.77
N ALA A 72 -6.64 -33.20 -15.48
CA ALA A 72 -7.99 -33.75 -15.41
C ALA A 72 -8.39 -34.32 -14.04
N LYS A 73 -7.43 -34.58 -13.14
CA LYS A 73 -7.72 -34.98 -11.75
C LYS A 73 -8.39 -33.86 -10.93
N PHE A 74 -8.08 -32.60 -11.26
CA PHE A 74 -8.64 -31.42 -10.59
C PHE A 74 -9.75 -30.77 -11.43
N PHE A 75 -9.51 -30.52 -12.71
CA PHE A 75 -10.45 -29.84 -13.59
C PHE A 75 -11.53 -30.74 -14.22
N GLY A 76 -11.39 -32.07 -14.13
CA GLY A 76 -12.15 -32.99 -14.99
C GLY A 76 -11.65 -33.00 -16.44
N PRO A 77 -12.36 -33.65 -17.38
CA PRO A 77 -11.91 -33.81 -18.75
C PRO A 77 -11.74 -32.45 -19.46
N PRO A 78 -10.75 -32.29 -20.36
CA PRO A 78 -10.51 -31.01 -21.04
C PRO A 78 -11.72 -30.59 -21.86
N VAL A 79 -12.24 -29.38 -21.61
CA VAL A 79 -13.30 -28.75 -22.41
C VAL A 79 -12.88 -28.55 -23.88
N LYS A 80 -11.57 -28.53 -24.11
CA LYS A 80 -10.94 -28.59 -25.43
C LYS A 80 -9.62 -29.38 -25.32
N PRO A 81 -9.55 -30.64 -25.76
CA PRO A 81 -8.31 -31.40 -25.81
C PRO A 81 -7.42 -31.01 -27.00
N ALA A 82 -6.15 -31.41 -26.93
CA ALA A 82 -5.17 -31.24 -27.99
C ALA A 82 -5.66 -31.82 -29.34
N GLY A 83 -5.35 -31.12 -30.44
CA GLY A 83 -5.71 -31.53 -31.80
C GLY A 83 -7.16 -31.25 -32.22
N LYS A 84 -8.08 -30.97 -31.29
CA LYS A 84 -9.47 -30.56 -31.60
C LYS A 84 -9.58 -29.06 -31.87
N SER A 85 -10.68 -28.63 -32.48
CA SER A 85 -10.98 -27.20 -32.66
C SER A 85 -11.72 -26.63 -31.45
N LEU A 86 -11.48 -25.36 -31.10
CA LEU A 86 -12.20 -24.70 -30.00
C LEU A 86 -13.72 -24.66 -30.27
N PRO A 87 -14.57 -25.21 -29.38
CA PRO A 87 -16.02 -25.17 -29.51
C PRO A 87 -16.54 -23.74 -29.68
N ARG A 88 -17.51 -23.53 -30.58
CA ARG A 88 -18.05 -22.18 -30.87
C ARG A 88 -18.56 -21.44 -29.63
N LYS A 89 -19.10 -22.17 -28.65
CA LYS A 89 -19.60 -21.64 -27.38
C LYS A 89 -18.50 -21.00 -26.51
N LEU A 90 -17.28 -21.56 -26.55
CA LEU A 90 -16.15 -21.09 -25.73
C LEU A 90 -15.40 -19.90 -26.35
N ARG A 91 -15.71 -19.47 -27.59
CA ARG A 91 -15.02 -18.35 -28.25
C ARG A 91 -15.22 -16.99 -27.57
N LYS A 92 -16.21 -16.86 -26.69
CA LYS A 92 -16.53 -15.64 -25.92
C LYS A 92 -16.30 -15.80 -24.41
N ASN A 93 -15.80 -16.95 -23.96
CA ASN A 93 -15.53 -17.24 -22.55
C ASN A 93 -14.37 -16.36 -22.02
N ALA A 94 -14.45 -15.95 -20.75
CA ALA A 94 -13.50 -15.01 -20.13
C ALA A 94 -12.06 -15.55 -20.16
N SER A 95 -11.82 -16.77 -19.68
CA SER A 95 -10.49 -17.40 -19.70
C SER A 95 -9.90 -17.53 -21.11
N VAL A 96 -10.74 -17.81 -22.12
CA VAL A 96 -10.30 -17.86 -23.53
C VAL A 96 -9.89 -16.48 -24.05
N LYS A 97 -10.57 -15.39 -23.68
CA LYS A 97 -10.15 -14.02 -24.03
C LYS A 97 -8.83 -13.67 -23.34
N TYR A 98 -8.75 -13.94 -22.04
CA TYR A 98 -7.60 -13.63 -21.17
C TYR A 98 -6.32 -14.32 -21.67
N LEU A 99 -6.40 -15.59 -22.09
CA LEU A 99 -5.30 -16.34 -22.69
C LEU A 99 -4.97 -15.92 -24.14
N GLY A 100 -5.67 -14.95 -24.73
CA GLY A 100 -5.45 -14.51 -26.11
C GLY A 100 -5.98 -15.47 -27.18
N GLY A 101 -6.88 -16.39 -26.82
CA GLY A 101 -7.37 -17.48 -27.65
C GLY A 101 -6.65 -18.82 -27.38
N ILE A 102 -7.16 -19.90 -27.99
CA ILE A 102 -6.61 -21.25 -27.83
C ILE A 102 -6.42 -21.90 -29.20
N GLU A 103 -5.18 -22.25 -29.54
CA GLU A 103 -4.78 -22.89 -30.80
C GLU A 103 -5.19 -24.38 -30.87
N LYS A 104 -5.12 -24.97 -32.07
CA LYS A 104 -5.63 -26.33 -32.33
C LYS A 104 -4.88 -27.42 -31.54
N ASP A 105 -3.59 -27.27 -31.29
CA ASP A 105 -2.74 -28.25 -30.58
C ASP A 105 -2.55 -27.98 -29.09
N GLN A 106 -3.05 -26.85 -28.58
CA GLN A 106 -3.14 -26.57 -27.14
C GLN A 106 -4.29 -27.34 -26.47
N SER A 107 -4.31 -27.42 -25.14
CA SER A 107 -5.46 -27.95 -24.37
C SER A 107 -6.01 -26.88 -23.43
N LEU A 108 -7.33 -26.92 -23.16
CA LEU A 108 -8.02 -26.05 -22.22
C LEU A 108 -8.90 -26.88 -21.27
N PHE A 109 -8.83 -26.52 -20.00
CA PHE A 109 -9.60 -26.98 -18.87
C PHE A 109 -10.28 -25.78 -18.22
N LEU A 110 -11.53 -25.93 -17.78
CA LEU A 110 -12.30 -24.90 -17.07
C LEU A 110 -13.06 -25.57 -15.93
N LEU A 111 -13.01 -24.98 -14.73
CA LEU A 111 -13.76 -25.38 -13.55
C LEU A 111 -14.54 -24.16 -13.05
N PRO A 112 -15.84 -24.03 -13.41
CA PRO A 112 -16.64 -22.86 -13.11
C PRO A 112 -17.06 -22.80 -11.64
N LEU A 113 -17.09 -21.57 -11.10
CA LEU A 113 -17.79 -21.17 -9.88
C LEU A 113 -19.02 -20.32 -10.25
N ASN A 114 -19.62 -19.61 -9.29
CA ASN A 114 -20.79 -18.76 -9.53
C ASN A 114 -20.41 -17.43 -10.20
N THR A 115 -19.27 -16.84 -9.82
CA THR A 115 -18.84 -15.50 -10.24
C THR A 115 -17.65 -15.48 -11.19
N GLY A 116 -16.97 -16.62 -11.37
CA GLY A 116 -15.84 -16.78 -12.29
C GLY A 116 -15.48 -18.25 -12.47
N GLU A 117 -14.29 -18.54 -12.98
CA GLU A 117 -13.84 -19.91 -13.23
C GLU A 117 -12.32 -20.05 -13.02
N PHE A 118 -11.89 -21.21 -12.50
CA PHE A 118 -10.49 -21.60 -12.62
C PHE A 118 -10.24 -22.17 -14.01
N TYR A 119 -9.10 -21.86 -14.61
CA TYR A 119 -8.66 -22.41 -15.89
C TYR A 119 -7.31 -23.11 -15.78
N GLY A 120 -7.12 -24.10 -16.65
CA GLY A 120 -5.83 -24.73 -16.92
C GLY A 120 -5.60 -24.82 -18.42
N ALA A 121 -4.42 -24.45 -18.91
CA ALA A 121 -4.08 -24.54 -20.33
C ALA A 121 -2.70 -25.16 -20.55
N LEU A 122 -2.59 -25.99 -21.59
CA LEU A 122 -1.36 -26.68 -21.99
C LEU A 122 -0.91 -26.20 -23.36
N TRP A 123 0.26 -25.58 -23.42
CA TRP A 123 0.77 -24.80 -24.55
C TRP A 123 2.07 -25.42 -25.08
N PRO A 124 2.01 -26.40 -26.00
CA PRO A 124 3.20 -26.98 -26.63
C PRO A 124 3.91 -25.94 -27.49
N TRP A 125 5.23 -25.79 -27.35
CA TRP A 125 5.97 -24.78 -28.11
C TRP A 125 5.98 -25.11 -29.60
N ARG A 126 5.66 -24.12 -30.45
CA ARG A 126 5.57 -24.28 -31.92
C ARG A 126 6.81 -24.94 -32.56
N ARG A 127 8.02 -24.67 -32.06
CA ARG A 127 9.29 -25.24 -32.56
C ARG A 127 9.75 -26.51 -31.83
N ASN A 128 9.22 -26.81 -30.64
CA ASN A 128 9.61 -27.99 -29.87
C ASN A 128 8.42 -28.47 -29.00
N LYS A 129 7.61 -29.37 -29.55
CA LYS A 129 6.40 -29.85 -28.87
C LYS A 129 6.66 -30.76 -27.65
N ALA A 130 7.91 -31.12 -27.37
CA ALA A 130 8.30 -31.77 -26.12
C ALA A 130 8.49 -30.77 -24.96
N LYS A 131 8.46 -29.45 -25.24
CA LYS A 131 8.31 -28.40 -24.24
C LYS A 131 6.86 -27.92 -24.24
N ILE A 132 6.22 -28.03 -23.08
CA ILE A 132 4.82 -27.66 -22.88
C ILE A 132 4.78 -26.64 -21.74
N GLU A 133 4.30 -25.45 -22.06
CA GLU A 133 4.04 -24.42 -21.07
C GLU A 133 2.66 -24.65 -20.45
N ILE A 134 2.59 -24.60 -19.12
CA ILE A 134 1.40 -24.89 -18.33
C ILE A 134 0.97 -23.59 -17.68
N HIS A 135 -0.23 -23.14 -17.97
CA HIS A 135 -0.86 -21.96 -17.38
C HIS A 135 -2.00 -22.40 -16.47
N LEU A 136 -1.95 -22.03 -15.20
CA LEU A 136 -3.06 -22.20 -14.25
C LEU A 136 -3.47 -20.83 -13.71
N GLY A 137 -4.76 -20.52 -13.71
CA GLY A 137 -5.25 -19.25 -13.19
C GLY A 137 -6.74 -19.25 -12.87
N TYR A 138 -7.24 -18.07 -12.54
CA TYR A 138 -8.66 -17.78 -12.30
C TYR A 138 -9.08 -16.63 -13.22
N CYS A 139 -10.34 -16.57 -13.62
CA CYS A 139 -10.88 -15.48 -14.43
C CYS A 139 -12.35 -15.21 -14.08
N SER A 140 -12.70 -13.94 -13.92
CA SER A 140 -14.09 -13.43 -13.86
C SER A 140 -14.19 -12.28 -14.87
N ASP A 141 -15.39 -12.07 -15.47
CA ASP A 141 -15.64 -10.90 -16.32
C ASP A 141 -15.77 -9.59 -15.50
N TRP A 142 -15.81 -9.64 -14.15
CA TRP A 142 -16.09 -8.49 -13.25
C TRP A 142 -15.08 -8.25 -12.13
N MET A 143 -14.12 -9.16 -11.91
CA MET A 143 -13.09 -9.02 -10.87
C MET A 143 -12.16 -7.81 -11.11
N THR A 144 -11.80 -7.12 -10.03
CA THR A 144 -10.87 -5.98 -10.06
C THR A 144 -9.40 -6.40 -10.02
N ASP A 145 -8.50 -5.54 -10.53
CA ASP A 145 -7.04 -5.75 -10.46
C ASP A 145 -6.49 -5.81 -9.03
N GLU A 146 -7.22 -5.28 -8.04
CA GLU A 146 -6.85 -5.40 -6.61
C GLU A 146 -7.25 -6.78 -6.06
N ASP A 147 -8.49 -7.20 -6.27
CA ASP A 147 -8.97 -8.53 -5.85
C ASP A 147 -8.16 -9.66 -6.50
N TYR A 148 -7.80 -9.51 -7.78
CA TYR A 148 -6.95 -10.47 -8.49
C TYR A 148 -5.53 -10.56 -7.87
N ARG A 149 -4.94 -9.41 -7.47
CA ARG A 149 -3.64 -9.37 -6.78
C ARG A 149 -3.68 -10.04 -5.39
N GLN A 150 -4.83 -10.04 -4.71
CA GLN A 150 -4.99 -10.79 -3.46
C GLN A 150 -4.91 -12.31 -3.70
N ILE A 151 -5.58 -12.82 -4.74
CA ILE A 151 -5.53 -14.25 -5.11
C ILE A 151 -4.12 -14.63 -5.55
N GLU A 152 -3.46 -13.80 -6.35
CA GLU A 152 -2.06 -13.99 -6.74
C GLU A 152 -1.13 -14.06 -5.53
N THR A 153 -1.32 -13.15 -4.55
CA THR A 153 -0.57 -13.15 -3.29
C THR A 153 -0.82 -14.40 -2.46
N LEU A 154 -2.07 -14.88 -2.38
CA LEU A 154 -2.43 -16.10 -1.67
C LEU A 154 -1.81 -17.35 -2.30
N VAL A 155 -1.86 -17.48 -3.63
CA VAL A 155 -1.25 -18.60 -4.37
C VAL A 155 0.28 -18.57 -4.19
N LYS A 156 0.94 -17.42 -4.39
CA LYS A 156 2.39 -17.27 -4.18
C LYS A 156 2.80 -17.66 -2.77
N ARG A 157 2.17 -17.08 -1.73
CA ARG A 157 2.49 -17.39 -0.32
C ARG A 157 2.25 -18.86 0.04
N SER A 158 1.17 -19.47 -0.46
CA SER A 158 0.82 -20.87 -0.18
C SER A 158 1.77 -21.88 -0.83
N LEU A 159 2.46 -21.49 -1.91
CA LEU A 159 3.55 -22.26 -2.50
C LEU A 159 4.86 -22.04 -1.72
N SER A 160 5.24 -20.79 -1.41
CA SER A 160 6.45 -20.47 -0.63
C SER A 160 6.46 -21.08 0.77
N GLN A 161 5.34 -21.05 1.50
CA GLN A 161 5.23 -21.66 2.84
C GLN A 161 5.50 -23.18 2.80
N SER A 162 5.15 -23.84 1.69
CA SER A 162 5.43 -25.26 1.46
C SER A 162 6.91 -25.53 1.18
N ALA A 163 7.62 -24.60 0.52
CA ALA A 163 9.05 -24.72 0.25
C ALA A 163 9.85 -24.69 1.56
N LEU A 164 9.55 -23.74 2.44
CA LEU A 164 10.20 -23.61 3.76
C LEU A 164 9.88 -24.80 4.69
N GLN A 165 8.62 -25.27 4.74
CA GLN A 165 8.26 -26.44 5.55
C GLN A 165 8.91 -27.75 5.07
N HIS A 166 9.25 -27.87 3.78
CA HIS A 166 10.06 -28.98 3.28
C HIS A 166 11.57 -28.80 3.49
N MET A 167 12.03 -27.59 3.85
CA MET A 167 13.43 -27.28 4.19
C MET A 167 13.75 -27.46 5.68
N ASP A 168 12.82 -27.19 6.59
CA ASP A 168 12.97 -27.46 8.03
C ASP A 168 13.27 -28.94 8.35
N ALA A 169 12.85 -29.86 7.47
CA ALA A 169 13.15 -31.29 7.58
C ALA A 169 14.63 -31.66 7.27
N ARG A 170 15.50 -30.70 6.91
CA ARG A 170 16.92 -30.92 6.60
C ARG A 170 17.84 -29.86 7.22
N VAL A 171 17.85 -29.78 8.54
CA VAL A 171 18.96 -29.19 9.29
C VAL A 171 20.27 -29.86 8.84
N GLY A 172 21.18 -29.08 8.21
CA GLY A 172 22.46 -29.58 7.68
C GLY A 172 22.50 -29.90 6.16
N GLY A 173 21.60 -29.32 5.35
CA GLY A 173 21.62 -29.52 3.88
C GLY A 173 22.57 -28.58 3.13
N GLN A 174 23.64 -29.11 2.53
CA GLN A 174 24.45 -28.39 1.53
C GLN A 174 23.62 -28.16 0.26
N ILE A 175 23.32 -26.90 -0.08
CA ILE A 175 22.54 -26.56 -1.29
C ILE A 175 23.47 -26.59 -2.51
N ARG A 176 23.08 -27.33 -3.55
CA ARG A 176 23.70 -27.31 -4.89
C ARG A 176 22.60 -27.16 -5.95
N GLY A 177 22.78 -26.21 -6.87
CA GLY A 177 21.87 -25.99 -8.02
C GLY A 177 21.12 -24.65 -8.03
N ILE A 178 21.19 -23.86 -6.96
CA ILE A 178 20.74 -22.45 -6.94
C ILE A 178 21.98 -21.57 -6.83
N GLY A 179 22.10 -20.57 -7.70
CA GLY A 179 23.19 -19.60 -7.63
C GLY A 179 23.06 -18.69 -6.41
N LEU A 180 24.17 -18.39 -5.73
CA LEU A 180 24.18 -17.53 -4.55
C LEU A 180 23.48 -16.16 -4.74
N PRO A 181 23.59 -15.46 -5.89
CA PRO A 181 22.77 -14.27 -6.17
C PRO A 181 21.26 -14.50 -6.02
N SER A 182 20.75 -15.61 -6.57
CA SER A 182 19.34 -15.96 -6.52
C SER A 182 18.90 -16.35 -5.11
N PHE A 183 19.77 -17.01 -4.34
CA PHE A 183 19.50 -17.35 -2.95
C PHE A 183 19.39 -16.09 -2.07
N LEU A 184 20.28 -15.10 -2.25
CA LEU A 184 20.18 -13.82 -1.54
C LEU A 184 18.94 -13.01 -1.94
N GLN A 185 18.52 -13.05 -3.21
CA GLN A 185 17.27 -12.42 -3.65
C GLN A 185 16.03 -13.06 -3.00
N MET A 186 16.02 -14.38 -2.83
CA MET A 186 14.96 -15.06 -2.07
C MET A 186 14.96 -14.61 -0.61
N ALA A 187 16.13 -14.50 0.02
CA ALA A 187 16.27 -14.01 1.39
C ALA A 187 15.68 -12.59 1.58
N GLU A 188 15.97 -11.68 0.66
CA GLU A 188 15.45 -10.30 0.65
C GLU A 188 13.92 -10.26 0.50
N LEU A 189 13.36 -11.07 -0.41
CA LEU A 189 11.90 -11.17 -0.64
C LEU A 189 11.14 -11.84 0.53
N GLU A 190 11.77 -12.78 1.22
CA GLU A 190 11.18 -13.52 2.34
C GLU A 190 11.45 -12.84 3.71
N GLN A 191 12.20 -11.73 3.74
CA GLN A 191 12.66 -11.04 4.95
C GLN A 191 13.33 -11.99 5.97
N SER A 192 14.03 -13.01 5.46
CA SER A 192 14.61 -14.06 6.28
C SER A 192 15.92 -13.62 6.97
N SER A 193 16.18 -14.18 8.15
CA SER A 193 17.38 -13.90 8.94
C SER A 193 18.18 -15.17 9.19
N PHE A 194 19.44 -15.20 8.76
CA PHE A 194 20.35 -16.35 8.91
C PHE A 194 21.81 -15.97 8.61
N THR A 195 22.74 -16.84 9.00
CA THR A 195 24.14 -16.76 8.58
C THR A 195 24.40 -17.81 7.49
N LEU A 196 25.06 -17.43 6.40
CA LEU A 196 25.46 -18.36 5.34
C LEU A 196 26.95 -18.61 5.39
N ARG A 197 27.33 -19.89 5.38
CA ARG A 197 28.70 -20.35 5.10
C ARG A 197 28.80 -20.75 3.64
N ILE A 198 29.70 -20.10 2.92
CA ILE A 198 29.90 -20.29 1.48
C ILE A 198 31.25 -20.96 1.24
N THR A 199 31.27 -22.03 0.45
CA THR A 199 32.51 -22.67 0.00
C THR A 199 32.54 -22.83 -1.52
N SER A 200 33.64 -22.41 -2.16
CA SER A 200 33.87 -22.56 -3.61
C SER A 200 35.35 -22.74 -3.92
N ALA A 201 35.71 -23.85 -4.57
CA ALA A 201 37.06 -24.16 -5.04
C ALA A 201 38.17 -23.96 -3.97
N GLY A 202 37.90 -24.39 -2.73
CA GLY A 202 38.85 -24.26 -1.59
C GLY A 202 38.86 -22.89 -0.90
N ARG A 203 38.04 -21.93 -1.35
CA ARG A 203 37.80 -20.65 -0.66
C ARG A 203 36.61 -20.79 0.29
N PHE A 204 36.66 -20.03 1.38
CA PHE A 204 35.63 -19.98 2.42
C PHE A 204 35.24 -18.52 2.71
N GLY A 205 33.95 -18.27 2.87
CA GLY A 205 33.42 -16.97 3.31
C GLY A 205 32.12 -17.09 4.07
N GLN A 206 31.76 -16.06 4.83
CA GLN A 206 30.51 -15.94 5.57
C GLN A 206 29.73 -14.71 5.12
N LEU A 207 28.40 -14.82 5.13
CA LEU A 207 27.45 -13.74 4.84
C LEU A 207 26.39 -13.71 5.94
N HIS A 208 26.11 -12.56 6.55
CA HIS A 208 25.09 -12.40 7.59
C HIS A 208 23.90 -11.65 7.03
N VAL A 209 22.71 -12.27 7.07
CA VAL A 209 21.45 -11.71 6.59
C VAL A 209 20.51 -11.50 7.77
N THR A 210 19.87 -10.34 7.85
CA THR A 210 18.88 -9.99 8.88
C THR A 210 17.73 -9.22 8.25
N GLU A 211 16.51 -9.69 8.48
CA GLU A 211 15.27 -9.19 7.86
C GLU A 211 15.37 -9.09 6.31
N GLY A 212 16.10 -10.01 5.69
CA GLY A 212 16.39 -10.03 4.26
C GLY A 212 17.51 -9.10 3.78
N LYS A 213 17.98 -8.14 4.60
CA LYS A 213 19.15 -7.30 4.28
C LYS A 213 20.44 -8.09 4.52
N LEU A 214 21.36 -8.08 3.56
CA LEU A 214 22.73 -8.55 3.78
C LEU A 214 23.49 -7.48 4.58
N ILE A 215 23.77 -7.75 5.86
CA ILE A 215 24.33 -6.76 6.80
C ILE A 215 25.85 -6.86 6.99
N ALA A 216 26.44 -8.05 6.85
CA ALA A 216 27.89 -8.23 6.96
C ALA A 216 28.39 -9.40 6.10
N ALA A 217 29.69 -9.39 5.78
CA ALA A 217 30.33 -10.42 4.98
C ALA A 217 31.82 -10.53 5.31
N GLU A 218 32.40 -11.73 5.23
CA GLU A 218 33.82 -11.99 5.51
C GLU A 218 34.39 -13.05 4.58
N THR A 219 35.58 -12.83 3.99
CA THR A 219 36.35 -13.87 3.30
C THR A 219 37.84 -13.56 3.31
N GLY A 220 38.65 -14.47 3.88
CA GLY A 220 40.10 -14.30 3.97
C GLY A 220 40.48 -13.05 4.76
N SER A 221 41.06 -12.05 4.08
CA SER A 221 41.44 -10.75 4.64
C SER A 221 40.45 -9.61 4.32
N TRP A 222 39.29 -9.92 3.75
CA TRP A 222 38.29 -8.93 3.33
C TRP A 222 37.05 -9.04 4.21
N THR A 223 36.47 -7.89 4.57
CA THR A 223 35.21 -7.78 5.32
C THR A 223 34.24 -6.79 4.66
N GLY A 224 32.99 -6.76 5.11
CA GLY A 224 31.94 -5.88 4.63
C GLY A 224 31.69 -6.02 3.12
N ARG A 225 31.39 -4.88 2.46
CA ARG A 225 31.03 -4.82 1.03
C ARG A 225 32.03 -5.51 0.10
N GLU A 226 33.33 -5.35 0.35
CA GLU A 226 34.41 -5.96 -0.45
C GLU A 226 34.41 -7.50 -0.33
N ALA A 227 34.09 -8.05 0.84
CA ALA A 227 33.89 -9.48 0.99
C ALA A 227 32.65 -9.95 0.23
N ALA A 228 31.52 -9.25 0.38
CA ALA A 228 30.26 -9.59 -0.28
C ALA A 228 30.44 -9.68 -1.81
N TYR A 229 31.05 -8.68 -2.46
CA TYR A 229 31.25 -8.69 -3.91
C TYR A 229 32.01 -9.94 -4.39
N ARG A 230 33.06 -10.34 -3.65
CA ARG A 230 33.92 -11.46 -4.01
C ARG A 230 33.27 -12.82 -3.75
N ILE A 231 32.48 -12.96 -2.68
CA ILE A 231 31.80 -14.22 -2.35
C ILE A 231 30.66 -14.46 -3.35
N VAL A 232 29.88 -13.42 -3.67
CA VAL A 232 28.75 -13.48 -4.61
C VAL A 232 29.21 -13.77 -6.04
N SER A 233 30.44 -13.40 -6.42
CA SER A 233 31.01 -13.69 -7.73
C SER A 233 31.56 -15.12 -7.90
N TRP A 234 31.48 -16.00 -6.88
CA TRP A 234 32.01 -17.37 -6.96
C TRP A 234 31.12 -18.31 -7.79
N ASP A 235 31.75 -19.07 -8.69
CA ASP A 235 31.14 -20.21 -9.37
C ASP A 235 31.03 -21.44 -8.46
N ASP A 236 30.00 -22.26 -8.71
CA ASP A 236 29.70 -23.52 -8.00
C ASP A 236 29.79 -23.43 -6.47
N ALA A 237 29.34 -22.29 -5.93
CA ALA A 237 29.31 -22.03 -4.49
C ALA A 237 28.35 -23.00 -3.77
N ALA A 238 28.90 -23.80 -2.86
CA ALA A 238 28.13 -24.59 -1.92
C ALA A 238 27.72 -23.73 -0.72
N ILE A 239 26.41 -23.72 -0.44
CA ILE A 239 25.79 -22.91 0.61
C ILE A 239 25.39 -23.83 1.77
N GLU A 240 25.83 -23.48 2.97
CA GLU A 240 25.40 -24.03 4.26
C GLU A 240 24.73 -22.92 5.08
N ILE A 241 23.61 -23.21 5.73
CA ILE A 241 22.81 -22.24 6.48
C ILE A 241 23.00 -22.50 7.98
N GLU A 242 23.37 -21.46 8.72
CA GLU A 242 23.47 -21.40 10.17
C GLU A 242 22.44 -20.41 10.74
N PRO A 243 22.04 -20.52 12.02
CA PRO A 243 21.20 -19.52 12.68
C PRO A 243 21.75 -18.09 12.54
N ALA A 244 20.85 -17.10 12.55
CA ALA A 244 21.25 -15.71 12.57
C ALA A 244 22.09 -15.39 13.82
N ASP A 245 23.15 -14.62 13.65
CA ASP A 245 23.92 -14.06 14.77
C ASP A 245 23.37 -12.65 15.11
N PRO A 246 22.59 -12.50 16.20
CA PRO A 246 22.00 -11.21 16.56
C PRO A 246 23.02 -10.21 17.15
N SER A 247 24.29 -10.60 17.31
CA SER A 247 25.36 -9.72 17.78
C SER A 247 26.13 -9.03 16.64
N ARG A 248 25.86 -9.40 15.38
CA ARG A 248 26.54 -8.83 14.21
C ARG A 248 26.02 -7.42 13.89
N ALA A 249 26.94 -6.47 13.72
CA ALA A 249 26.64 -5.11 13.28
C ALA A 249 26.39 -5.02 11.76
N ASP A 250 25.65 -4.01 11.33
CA ASP A 250 25.45 -3.68 9.92
C ASP A 250 26.67 -2.90 9.37
N GLU A 251 27.44 -3.58 8.52
CA GLU A 251 28.63 -3.11 7.81
C GLU A 251 28.35 -2.83 6.32
N ILE A 252 27.15 -3.18 5.83
CA ILE A 252 26.78 -3.23 4.41
C ILE A 252 25.50 -2.42 4.21
N ASP A 253 25.64 -1.10 4.30
CA ASP A 253 24.53 -0.17 4.05
C ASP A 253 24.32 0.11 2.54
N GLN A 254 23.95 -0.92 1.78
CA GLN A 254 23.61 -0.83 0.35
C GLN A 254 22.50 -1.82 -0.02
N PRO A 255 21.57 -1.47 -0.95
CA PRO A 255 20.56 -2.40 -1.45
C PRO A 255 21.18 -3.62 -2.14
N LEU A 256 20.59 -4.81 -1.99
CA LEU A 256 21.14 -6.06 -2.54
C LEU A 256 21.39 -5.97 -4.05
N MET A 257 20.48 -5.34 -4.80
CA MET A 257 20.63 -5.13 -6.25
C MET A 257 21.95 -4.45 -6.63
N HIS A 258 22.42 -3.47 -5.84
CA HIS A 258 23.69 -2.80 -6.08
C HIS A 258 24.88 -3.76 -5.85
N LEU A 259 24.80 -4.57 -4.79
CA LEU A 259 25.81 -5.59 -4.49
C LEU A 259 25.92 -6.64 -5.59
N LEU A 260 24.78 -7.10 -6.12
CA LEU A 260 24.74 -8.07 -7.23
C LEU A 260 25.32 -7.49 -8.53
N MET A 261 25.00 -6.24 -8.86
CA MET A 261 25.51 -5.58 -10.07
C MET A 261 27.03 -5.36 -10.03
N GLU A 262 27.57 -4.89 -8.91
CA GLU A 262 29.03 -4.75 -8.75
C GLU A 262 29.73 -6.12 -8.67
N SER A 263 29.10 -7.16 -8.10
CA SER A 263 29.62 -8.53 -8.14
C SER A 263 29.73 -9.09 -9.56
N LEU A 264 28.72 -8.84 -10.41
CA LEU A 264 28.72 -9.28 -11.81
C LEU A 264 29.79 -8.53 -12.62
N LYS A 265 29.91 -7.22 -12.43
CA LYS A 265 30.96 -6.40 -13.05
C LYS A 265 32.36 -6.85 -12.63
N LEU A 266 32.58 -7.11 -11.34
CA LEU A 266 33.84 -7.61 -10.81
C LEU A 266 34.15 -9.04 -11.31
N LYS A 267 33.12 -9.86 -11.56
CA LYS A 267 33.25 -11.16 -12.24
C LYS A 267 33.68 -11.00 -13.70
N ASP A 268 33.02 -10.13 -14.47
CA ASP A 268 33.38 -9.86 -15.86
C ASP A 268 34.79 -9.27 -15.99
N GLU A 269 35.23 -8.41 -15.06
CA GLU A 269 36.59 -7.88 -15.00
C GLU A 269 37.64 -8.98 -14.73
N ILE A 270 37.34 -9.94 -13.85
CA ILE A 270 38.21 -11.09 -13.56
C ILE A 270 38.25 -12.06 -14.76
N THR A 271 37.09 -12.37 -15.37
CA THR A 271 36.99 -13.33 -16.48
C THR A 271 37.57 -12.75 -17.78
N SER A 272 37.41 -11.45 -18.04
CA SER A 272 37.97 -10.77 -19.23
C SER A 272 39.49 -10.67 -19.22
N GLY A 273 40.15 -10.94 -18.09
CA GLY A 273 41.61 -10.96 -17.98
C GLY A 273 42.28 -12.22 -18.55
N ALA A 274 41.53 -13.29 -18.84
CA ALA A 274 42.10 -14.60 -19.19
C ALA A 274 42.00 -14.97 -20.70
N ASP A 275 40.91 -14.60 -21.39
CA ASP A 275 40.64 -15.04 -22.77
C ASP A 275 40.14 -13.90 -23.68
N ALA A 276 41.04 -12.99 -24.05
CA ALA A 276 40.78 -11.96 -25.06
C ALA A 276 41.82 -12.01 -26.21
N PRO A 277 41.43 -12.43 -27.43
CA PRO A 277 42.33 -12.34 -28.58
C PRO A 277 42.64 -10.86 -28.92
N PRO A 278 43.86 -10.55 -29.41
CA PRO A 278 44.34 -9.17 -29.51
C PRO A 278 43.49 -8.33 -30.48
N ALA A 279 42.87 -7.28 -29.95
CA ALA A 279 42.05 -6.36 -30.74
C ALA A 279 42.88 -5.58 -31.77
N PRO A 280 42.35 -5.31 -32.98
CA PRO A 280 43.05 -4.54 -34.00
C PRO A 280 43.28 -3.08 -33.55
N PRO A 281 44.37 -2.43 -33.99
CA PRO A 281 44.81 -1.15 -33.42
C PRO A 281 43.83 -0.02 -33.70
N LYS A 282 43.33 0.60 -32.62
CA LYS A 282 42.48 1.80 -32.67
C LYS A 282 43.25 2.98 -33.28
N ARG A 283 42.73 3.54 -34.38
CA ARG A 283 43.26 4.78 -34.99
C ARG A 283 43.12 5.95 -34.02
N GLN A 284 44.24 6.42 -33.48
CA GLN A 284 44.29 7.65 -32.70
C GLN A 284 44.23 8.88 -33.64
N ARG A 285 43.39 9.88 -33.30
CA ARG A 285 43.51 11.23 -33.85
C ARG A 285 44.43 12.05 -32.93
N PRO A 286 45.59 12.54 -33.40
CA PRO A 286 46.48 13.32 -32.55
C PRO A 286 45.99 14.78 -32.41
N LYS A 287 46.04 15.30 -31.18
CA LYS A 287 46.22 16.74 -30.93
C LYS A 287 47.72 17.03 -30.97
N ALA A 288 48.15 18.07 -31.69
CA ALA A 288 49.49 18.63 -31.57
C ALA A 288 49.45 20.14 -31.88
N GLY A 289 50.11 20.95 -31.06
CA GLY A 289 50.27 22.38 -31.27
C GLY A 289 51.74 22.77 -31.42
N ALA A 290 51.99 23.67 -32.37
CA ALA A 290 53.14 24.58 -32.50
C ALA A 290 54.59 24.01 -32.59
N ALA A 291 55.22 24.18 -33.77
CA ALA A 291 56.38 25.09 -33.95
C ALA A 291 56.68 25.37 -35.45
N LYS A 292 57.35 26.51 -35.73
CA LYS A 292 57.81 27.05 -37.04
C LYS A 292 59.20 26.45 -37.44
N PRO A 293 59.82 26.65 -38.65
CA PRO A 293 59.73 27.86 -39.51
C PRO A 293 59.95 27.77 -41.06
N ALA A 294 59.81 28.96 -41.69
CA ALA A 294 60.56 29.53 -42.85
C ALA A 294 60.35 29.10 -44.34
N LYS A 295 59.77 30.07 -45.09
CA LYS A 295 60.13 30.59 -46.44
C LYS A 295 60.19 29.66 -47.68
N ARG A 296 59.43 30.03 -48.72
CA ARG A 296 59.83 29.87 -50.14
C ARG A 296 59.31 31.05 -51.00
N LEU A 297 60.10 31.44 -52.00
CA LEU A 297 59.80 32.46 -53.04
C LEU A 297 58.74 31.89 -54.05
N VAL A 298 58.09 32.61 -54.97
CA VAL A 298 58.56 33.59 -55.98
C VAL A 298 57.40 34.49 -56.42
N ARG A 299 57.68 35.75 -56.82
CA ARG A 299 56.77 36.64 -57.57
C ARG A 299 57.57 37.38 -58.65
N LEU A 300 57.09 37.39 -59.90
CA LEU A 300 57.76 38.00 -61.05
C LEU A 300 57.22 39.40 -61.37
N GLU A 301 58.14 40.37 -61.37
CA GLU A 301 58.40 41.47 -62.33
C GLU A 301 57.32 42.46 -62.86
N ARG A 302 57.78 43.70 -63.01
CA ARG A 302 57.35 44.87 -63.84
C ARG A 302 58.52 45.14 -64.84
N PRO A 303 58.45 45.90 -65.98
CA PRO A 303 57.91 47.28 -66.08
C PRO A 303 57.30 47.65 -67.50
N PRO A 304 57.50 48.82 -68.20
CA PRO A 304 56.34 49.65 -68.64
C PRO A 304 56.29 50.19 -70.12
N GLU A 305 55.18 50.90 -70.45
CA GLU A 305 54.98 51.96 -71.49
C GLU A 305 55.06 51.61 -73.00
N PRO A 306 54.46 52.38 -73.97
CA PRO A 306 54.47 53.87 -74.10
C PRO A 306 53.20 54.62 -74.67
N LEU A 307 53.40 55.94 -74.93
CA LEU A 307 52.50 57.08 -75.32
C LEU A 307 51.76 56.98 -76.69
N PRO A 308 50.83 57.94 -77.04
CA PRO A 308 51.18 59.10 -77.93
C PRO A 308 50.36 60.43 -77.62
N PRO A 309 50.17 61.49 -78.50
CA PRO A 309 50.87 62.79 -78.31
C PRO A 309 50.10 64.14 -78.63
N ARG A 310 50.84 65.29 -78.63
CA ARG A 310 50.53 66.68 -79.18
C ARG A 310 49.68 67.59 -78.26
N ARG A 311 49.79 68.94 -78.18
CA ARG A 311 50.56 70.11 -78.76
C ARG A 311 50.43 71.29 -77.73
N GLY A 312 51.09 72.47 -77.74
CA GLY A 312 52.14 73.12 -78.58
C GLY A 312 51.97 74.67 -78.58
N TYR A 313 53.00 75.50 -78.25
CA TYR A 313 52.86 76.96 -78.00
C TYR A 313 54.07 77.82 -78.45
N LYS A 314 53.84 79.09 -78.87
CA LYS A 314 54.81 80.22 -79.01
C LYS A 314 54.07 81.56 -79.06
N PRO A 315 54.68 82.68 -78.59
CA PRO A 315 54.68 83.91 -79.39
C PRO A 315 56.03 84.69 -79.37
N SER A 316 56.03 85.90 -79.93
CA SER A 316 57.18 86.64 -80.48
C SER A 316 57.57 87.92 -79.69
N THR A 317 58.68 88.54 -80.09
CA THR A 317 59.46 89.59 -79.41
C THR A 317 58.97 91.04 -79.54
N TYR A 318 59.49 91.86 -78.62
CA TYR A 318 59.34 93.32 -78.43
C TYR A 318 59.54 94.24 -79.65
N LEU A 319 59.01 95.48 -79.51
CA LEU A 319 59.75 96.77 -79.53
C LEU A 319 59.18 97.87 -80.46
N ILE A 320 58.10 98.56 -80.07
CA ILE A 320 57.79 99.91 -80.58
C ILE A 320 57.28 100.82 -79.43
N ALA A 321 57.87 102.02 -79.32
CA ALA A 321 57.39 103.21 -78.59
C ALA A 321 56.88 103.01 -77.13
N LEU A 322 57.68 103.17 -76.06
CA LEU A 322 58.71 104.19 -75.76
C LEU A 322 58.30 105.67 -75.97
N LEU A 323 57.06 105.98 -76.35
CA LEU A 323 56.56 107.37 -76.49
C LEU A 323 55.28 107.68 -75.70
N ALA A 324 54.65 106.69 -75.07
CA ALA A 324 53.54 106.88 -74.12
C ALA A 324 54.02 107.10 -72.66
N LEU A 325 55.33 107.07 -72.40
CA LEU A 325 55.90 106.98 -71.04
C LEU A 325 55.75 108.26 -70.20
N LEU A 326 55.60 109.43 -70.83
CA LEU A 326 55.73 110.72 -70.13
C LEU A 326 54.43 111.38 -69.67
N VAL A 327 53.25 110.87 -70.06
CA VAL A 327 51.95 111.35 -69.52
C VAL A 327 51.36 110.38 -68.48
N ILE A 328 51.78 109.11 -68.52
CA ILE A 328 51.43 108.12 -67.48
C ILE A 328 52.14 108.42 -66.16
N LEU A 329 53.26 109.14 -66.13
CA LEU A 329 54.04 109.40 -64.91
C LEU A 329 53.36 110.30 -63.86
N GLY A 330 52.30 111.05 -64.21
CA GLY A 330 51.58 111.91 -63.26
C GLY A 330 50.48 111.17 -62.49
N SER A 331 49.54 110.53 -63.19
CA SER A 331 48.49 109.69 -62.61
C SER A 331 48.99 108.30 -62.20
N GLY A 332 50.06 107.84 -62.86
CA GLY A 332 50.74 106.57 -62.59
C GLY A 332 51.55 106.54 -61.31
N THR A 333 51.76 107.63 -60.59
CA THR A 333 52.32 107.53 -59.22
C THR A 333 51.27 106.99 -58.25
N VAL A 334 50.06 107.54 -58.26
CA VAL A 334 48.93 107.04 -57.46
C VAL A 334 48.48 105.67 -57.98
N ALA A 335 48.36 105.50 -59.30
CA ALA A 335 47.96 104.21 -59.87
C ALA A 335 49.06 103.13 -59.72
N ALA A 336 50.36 103.46 -59.78
CA ALA A 336 51.41 102.47 -59.48
C ALA A 336 51.54 102.20 -57.98
N LEU A 337 51.29 103.16 -57.09
CA LEU A 337 51.14 102.87 -55.66
C LEU A 337 49.98 101.89 -55.42
N HIS A 338 48.82 102.14 -56.03
CA HIS A 338 47.65 101.27 -55.89
C HIS A 338 47.88 99.88 -56.54
N VAL A 339 48.52 99.81 -57.71
CA VAL A 339 48.89 98.54 -58.38
C VAL A 339 50.03 97.81 -57.68
N MET A 340 50.99 98.50 -57.07
CA MET A 340 52.03 97.88 -56.22
C MET A 340 51.42 97.35 -54.93
N GLN A 341 50.48 98.09 -54.32
CA GLN A 341 49.75 97.63 -53.13
C GLN A 341 48.88 96.40 -53.47
N GLN A 342 48.16 96.40 -54.60
CA GLN A 342 47.39 95.24 -55.07
C GLN A 342 48.28 94.03 -55.44
N ARG A 343 49.45 94.24 -56.06
CA ARG A 343 50.41 93.16 -56.33
C ARG A 343 50.98 92.58 -55.04
N ALA A 344 51.36 93.43 -54.08
CA ALA A 344 51.86 92.98 -52.78
C ALA A 344 50.80 92.18 -51.99
N THR A 345 49.52 92.55 -52.05
CA THR A 345 48.43 91.74 -51.47
C THR A 345 48.22 90.42 -52.22
N ALA A 346 48.31 90.41 -53.55
CA ALA A 346 48.18 89.19 -54.35
C ALA A 346 49.33 88.19 -54.10
N ASP A 347 50.57 88.67 -53.98
CA ASP A 347 51.73 87.82 -53.68
C ASP A 347 51.64 87.23 -52.26
N ARG A 348 51.22 88.02 -51.26
CA ARG A 348 50.93 87.52 -49.90
C ARG A 348 49.80 86.48 -49.91
N TYR A 349 48.76 86.70 -50.71
CA TYR A 349 47.65 85.76 -50.85
C TYR A 349 48.09 84.44 -51.48
N GLN A 350 48.89 84.47 -52.55
CA GLN A 350 49.46 83.26 -53.15
C GLN A 350 50.38 82.50 -52.19
N GLN A 351 51.14 83.21 -51.34
CA GLN A 351 51.92 82.59 -50.27
C GLN A 351 51.05 81.93 -49.20
N LEU A 352 49.91 82.52 -48.82
CA LEU A 352 48.93 81.89 -47.92
C LEU A 352 48.39 80.60 -48.53
N ILE A 353 47.90 80.64 -49.78
CA ILE A 353 47.35 79.45 -50.48
C ILE A 353 48.42 78.35 -50.57
N THR A 354 49.65 78.68 -50.94
CA THR A 354 50.76 77.71 -51.00
C THR A 354 51.08 77.08 -49.63
N ARG A 355 50.87 77.80 -48.51
CA ARG A 355 51.02 77.24 -47.14
C ARG A 355 49.84 76.34 -46.78
N LEU A 356 48.62 76.75 -47.12
CA LEU A 356 47.41 75.97 -46.86
C LEU A 356 47.43 74.62 -47.58
N GLU A 357 47.87 74.58 -48.85
CA GLU A 357 48.02 73.35 -49.64
C GLU A 357 49.08 72.37 -49.08
N ARG A 358 49.98 72.85 -48.21
CA ARG A 358 51.02 72.04 -47.54
C ARG A 358 50.70 71.70 -46.09
N THR A 359 49.57 72.16 -45.58
CA THR A 359 49.18 72.04 -44.17
C THR A 359 48.00 71.08 -44.07
N ASP A 360 48.23 69.83 -43.68
CA ASP A 360 47.15 68.82 -43.60
C ASP A 360 46.20 69.04 -42.41
N ALA A 361 46.67 69.65 -41.32
CA ALA A 361 45.89 69.88 -40.11
C ALA A 361 44.88 71.03 -40.29
N LEU A 362 43.59 70.72 -40.14
CA LEU A 362 42.49 71.68 -40.35
C LEU A 362 42.55 72.87 -39.39
N GLU A 363 43.00 72.64 -38.15
CA GLU A 363 43.20 73.66 -37.12
C GLU A 363 44.27 74.68 -37.55
N GLN A 364 45.35 74.20 -38.16
CA GLN A 364 46.44 75.03 -38.67
C GLN A 364 46.02 75.75 -39.96
N GLN A 365 45.22 75.11 -40.82
CA GLN A 365 44.60 75.77 -41.97
C GLN A 365 43.69 76.93 -41.54
N LEU A 366 42.83 76.69 -40.54
CA LEU A 366 41.94 77.70 -39.98
C LEU A 366 42.73 78.86 -39.37
N ALA A 367 43.71 78.57 -38.51
CA ALA A 367 44.56 79.59 -37.90
C ALA A 367 45.32 80.44 -38.93
N LEU A 368 45.81 79.85 -40.03
CA LEU A 368 46.45 80.58 -41.12
C LEU A 368 45.48 81.52 -41.86
N LEU A 369 44.24 81.08 -42.10
CA LEU A 369 43.19 81.89 -42.74
C LEU A 369 42.73 83.04 -41.85
N ASP A 370 42.44 82.76 -40.57
CA ASP A 370 41.99 83.76 -39.58
C ASP A 370 43.08 84.80 -39.28
N THR A 371 44.33 84.37 -39.10
CA THR A 371 45.48 85.29 -38.90
C THR A 371 45.64 86.22 -40.10
N TYR A 372 45.52 85.71 -41.32
CA TYR A 372 45.64 86.54 -42.53
C TYR A 372 44.53 87.59 -42.62
N LEU A 373 43.27 87.27 -42.27
CA LEU A 373 42.19 88.24 -42.22
C LEU A 373 42.41 89.30 -41.12
N ALA A 374 42.85 88.88 -39.93
CA ALA A 374 43.14 89.79 -38.83
C ALA A 374 44.28 90.77 -39.16
N GLU A 375 45.34 90.30 -39.83
CA GLU A 375 46.45 91.13 -40.29
C GLU A 375 46.11 92.01 -41.52
N ASN A 376 45.08 91.65 -42.31
CA ASN A 376 44.75 92.33 -43.57
C ASN A 376 43.22 92.51 -43.76
N PRO A 377 42.53 93.33 -42.94
CA PRO A 377 41.06 93.38 -42.95
C PRO A 377 40.41 93.86 -44.26
N GLU A 378 41.08 94.74 -45.01
CA GLU A 378 40.57 95.29 -46.30
C GLU A 378 41.11 94.53 -47.52
N THR A 379 41.44 93.25 -47.38
CA THR A 379 41.93 92.43 -48.51
C THR A 379 40.84 92.18 -49.57
N PRO A 380 41.11 92.36 -50.87
CA PRO A 380 40.15 92.05 -51.95
C PRO A 380 39.84 90.55 -52.09
N HIS A 381 40.51 89.69 -51.31
CA HIS A 381 40.25 88.24 -51.24
C HIS A 381 39.42 87.82 -50.02
N ALA A 382 38.85 88.77 -49.26
CA ALA A 382 38.15 88.50 -48.01
C ALA A 382 37.03 87.46 -48.16
N ASP A 383 36.23 87.53 -49.24
CA ASP A 383 35.12 86.60 -49.50
C ASP A 383 35.57 85.17 -49.81
N ASP A 384 36.69 84.97 -50.53
CA ASP A 384 37.24 83.62 -50.80
C ASP A 384 37.84 83.05 -49.51
N ILE A 385 38.49 83.88 -48.68
CA ILE A 385 39.05 83.45 -47.40
C ILE A 385 37.94 83.10 -46.40
N GLN A 386 36.89 83.93 -46.28
CA GLN A 386 35.66 83.63 -45.52
C GLN A 386 35.01 82.31 -46.00
N SER A 387 34.93 82.10 -47.32
CA SER A 387 34.41 80.86 -47.91
C SER A 387 35.27 79.65 -47.56
N ARG A 388 36.61 79.78 -47.58
CA ARG A 388 37.55 78.73 -47.18
C ARG A 388 37.49 78.44 -45.68
N ILE A 389 37.40 79.46 -44.83
CA ILE A 389 37.18 79.32 -43.37
C ILE A 389 35.91 78.52 -43.11
N LYS A 390 34.80 78.84 -43.80
CA LYS A 390 33.54 78.09 -43.72
C LYS A 390 33.71 76.63 -44.16
N ILE A 391 34.43 76.37 -45.25
CA ILE A 391 34.72 74.99 -45.72
C ILE A 391 35.57 74.22 -44.71
N VAL A 392 36.63 74.81 -44.16
CA VAL A 392 37.50 74.17 -43.17
C VAL A 392 36.74 73.91 -41.86
N ARG A 393 35.98 74.88 -41.35
CA ARG A 393 35.13 74.73 -40.15
C ARG A 393 34.08 73.63 -40.34
N ASN A 394 33.42 73.56 -41.50
CA ASN A 394 32.48 72.49 -41.84
C ASN A 394 33.16 71.11 -41.96
N ARG A 395 34.46 71.03 -42.29
CA ARG A 395 35.21 69.76 -42.30
C ARG A 395 35.62 69.34 -40.89
N MET A 396 36.00 70.29 -40.03
CA MET A 396 36.28 70.04 -38.61
C MET A 396 35.03 69.53 -37.89
N GLU A 397 33.91 70.26 -38.01
CA GLU A 397 32.60 69.85 -37.46
C GLU A 397 32.23 68.41 -37.89
N ALA A 398 32.39 68.06 -39.17
CA ALA A 398 32.05 66.73 -39.68
C ALA A 398 32.98 65.63 -39.14
N ARG A 399 34.29 65.90 -39.05
CA ARG A 399 35.28 64.98 -38.47
C ARG A 399 35.03 64.75 -36.99
N ASP A 400 34.76 65.82 -36.25
CA ASP A 400 34.53 65.78 -34.81
C ASP A 400 33.20 65.07 -34.50
N PHE A 401 32.17 65.29 -35.32
CA PHE A 401 30.91 64.55 -35.23
C PHE A 401 31.10 63.04 -35.48
N GLU A 402 31.86 62.66 -36.52
CA GLU A 402 32.21 61.26 -36.79
C GLU A 402 33.00 60.63 -35.61
N ALA A 403 33.92 61.39 -35.01
CA ALA A 403 34.64 60.97 -33.81
C ALA A 403 33.71 60.77 -32.60
N THR A 404 32.78 61.70 -32.35
CA THR A 404 31.75 61.57 -31.30
C THR A 404 30.88 60.33 -31.53
N GLN A 405 30.42 60.08 -32.76
CA GLN A 405 29.64 58.87 -33.08
C GLN A 405 30.45 57.59 -32.84
N MET A 406 31.73 57.56 -33.23
CA MET A 406 32.61 56.42 -32.94
C MET A 406 32.77 56.20 -31.43
N GLN A 407 32.99 57.26 -30.64
CA GLN A 407 33.09 57.18 -29.18
C GLN A 407 31.81 56.65 -28.54
N VAL A 408 30.63 57.17 -28.90
CA VAL A 408 29.33 56.70 -28.41
C VAL A 408 29.08 55.23 -28.79
N SER A 409 29.47 54.82 -30.00
CA SER A 409 29.33 53.43 -30.46
C SER A 409 30.28 52.44 -29.76
N ALA A 410 31.37 52.95 -29.16
CA ALA A 410 32.35 52.17 -28.43
C ALA A 410 32.08 52.08 -26.90
N LEU A 411 31.09 52.83 -26.40
CA LEU A 411 30.66 52.73 -24.99
C LEU A 411 30.06 51.34 -24.69
N PRO A 412 30.31 50.78 -23.50
CA PRO A 412 29.67 49.53 -23.08
C PRO A 412 28.17 49.75 -22.88
N MET A 413 27.34 48.96 -23.55
CA MET A 413 25.89 48.92 -23.29
C MET A 413 25.62 48.40 -21.88
N GLY A 414 24.73 49.08 -21.15
CA GLY A 414 24.37 48.75 -19.78
C GLY A 414 24.28 49.97 -18.88
N GLU A 415 24.64 49.77 -17.60
CA GLU A 415 24.53 50.78 -16.54
C GLU A 415 25.47 51.97 -16.82
N GLY A 416 24.93 53.20 -16.78
CA GLY A 416 25.66 54.42 -17.12
C GLY A 416 25.82 54.71 -18.62
N TYR A 417 25.33 53.87 -19.54
CA TYR A 417 25.40 54.16 -20.98
C TYR A 417 24.65 55.45 -21.36
N GLU A 418 23.46 55.68 -20.80
CA GLU A 418 22.65 56.88 -21.10
C GLU A 418 23.37 58.18 -20.73
N GLU A 419 23.98 58.23 -19.54
CA GLU A 419 24.72 59.39 -19.05
C GLU A 419 25.98 59.65 -19.88
N ASN A 420 26.78 58.61 -20.13
CA ASN A 420 28.03 58.73 -20.90
C ASN A 420 27.78 59.10 -22.37
N ALA A 421 26.76 58.51 -23.00
CA ALA A 421 26.40 58.82 -24.38
C ALA A 421 25.86 60.25 -24.52
N ARG A 422 25.04 60.73 -23.56
CA ARG A 422 24.59 62.12 -23.54
C ARG A 422 25.76 63.09 -23.32
N ALA A 423 26.64 62.85 -22.35
CA ALA A 423 27.78 63.71 -22.08
C ALA A 423 28.68 63.93 -23.32
N LEU A 424 28.87 62.90 -24.16
CA LEU A 424 29.61 63.02 -25.42
C LEU A 424 28.87 63.87 -26.47
N TYR A 425 27.55 63.74 -26.56
CA TYR A 425 26.73 64.56 -27.45
C TYR A 425 26.60 66.01 -26.97
N ASP A 426 26.40 66.23 -25.67
CA ASP A 426 26.33 67.55 -25.04
C ASP A 426 27.66 68.31 -25.23
N ALA A 427 28.80 67.65 -25.02
CA ALA A 427 30.12 68.25 -25.29
C ALA A 427 30.30 68.68 -26.76
N PHE A 428 29.76 67.90 -27.72
CA PHE A 428 29.77 68.30 -29.13
C PHE A 428 28.87 69.51 -29.39
N LEU A 429 27.69 69.57 -28.76
CA LEU A 429 26.75 70.69 -28.89
C LEU A 429 27.27 71.96 -28.23
N GLU A 430 27.99 71.87 -27.11
CA GLU A 430 28.69 73.00 -26.48
C GLU A 430 29.81 73.54 -27.39
N GLN A 431 30.56 72.66 -28.06
CA GLN A 431 31.61 73.05 -29.01
C GLN A 431 31.06 73.63 -30.32
N TYR A 432 29.89 73.16 -30.77
CA TYR A 432 29.26 73.55 -32.04
C TYR A 432 27.74 73.86 -31.89
N PRO A 433 27.33 74.98 -31.24
CA PRO A 433 25.93 75.26 -30.95
C PRO A 433 25.02 75.39 -32.19
N ASP A 434 25.54 75.99 -33.27
CA ASP A 434 24.84 76.17 -34.55
C ASP A 434 25.10 75.00 -35.55
N SER A 435 25.42 73.81 -35.04
CA SER A 435 25.76 72.66 -35.90
C SER A 435 24.57 72.19 -36.75
N ARG A 436 24.87 71.73 -37.98
CA ARG A 436 23.88 71.05 -38.83
C ARG A 436 23.47 69.66 -38.32
N PHE A 437 24.16 69.13 -37.31
CA PHE A 437 23.90 67.81 -36.73
C PHE A 437 22.99 67.86 -35.50
N VAL A 438 22.61 69.04 -34.99
CA VAL A 438 21.80 69.22 -33.77
C VAL A 438 20.55 68.34 -33.78
N THR A 439 19.75 68.37 -34.85
CA THR A 439 18.51 67.56 -34.94
C THR A 439 18.80 66.05 -34.85
N ARG A 440 19.82 65.56 -35.58
CA ARG A 440 20.23 64.15 -35.55
C ARG A 440 20.77 63.73 -34.17
N ILE A 441 21.46 64.63 -33.47
CA ILE A 441 21.94 64.39 -32.11
C ILE A 441 20.76 64.29 -31.14
N GLN A 442 19.80 65.21 -31.22
CA GLN A 442 18.59 65.19 -30.40
C GLN A 442 17.73 63.95 -30.64
N GLU A 443 17.56 63.54 -31.91
CA GLU A 443 16.93 62.26 -32.29
C GLU A 443 17.67 61.08 -31.63
N ALA A 444 18.99 60.98 -31.83
CA ALA A 444 19.81 59.92 -31.24
C ALA A 444 19.73 59.88 -29.71
N MET A 445 19.75 61.04 -29.03
CA MET A 445 19.62 61.16 -27.57
C MET A 445 18.24 60.73 -27.04
N GLY A 446 17.19 60.85 -27.86
CA GLY A 446 15.86 60.32 -27.58
C GLY A 446 15.80 58.80 -27.70
N GLU A 447 16.42 58.24 -28.74
CA GLU A 447 16.46 56.79 -28.99
C GLU A 447 17.31 55.98 -28.00
N ILE A 448 18.20 56.62 -27.21
CA ILE A 448 19.06 55.94 -26.22
C ILE A 448 18.26 55.00 -25.30
N LYS A 449 17.08 55.43 -24.82
CA LYS A 449 16.28 54.62 -23.90
C LYS A 449 15.70 53.38 -24.58
N ASP A 450 15.25 53.51 -25.82
CA ASP A 450 14.75 52.39 -26.63
C ASP A 450 15.86 51.38 -26.97
N LEU A 451 17.09 51.87 -27.19
CA LEU A 451 18.27 51.01 -27.39
C LEU A 451 18.64 50.23 -26.12
N LEU A 452 18.55 50.87 -24.95
CA LEU A 452 18.79 50.19 -23.66
C LEU A 452 17.67 49.21 -23.31
N ASP A 453 16.41 49.57 -23.51
CA ASP A 453 15.26 48.69 -23.34
C ASP A 453 15.41 47.41 -24.19
N GLN A 454 15.71 47.57 -25.49
CA GLN A 454 16.03 46.46 -26.40
C GLN A 454 17.20 45.61 -25.88
N HIS A 455 18.28 46.24 -25.44
CA HIS A 455 19.47 45.53 -24.96
C HIS A 455 19.17 44.67 -23.73
N TYR A 456 18.55 45.24 -22.69
CA TYR A 456 18.20 44.52 -21.48
C TYR A 456 17.13 43.45 -21.73
N TYR A 457 16.18 43.69 -22.65
CA TYR A 457 15.22 42.66 -23.08
C TYR A 457 15.89 41.47 -23.79
N ASP A 458 16.87 41.71 -24.65
CA ASP A 458 17.65 40.62 -25.27
C ASP A 458 18.52 39.85 -24.25
N GLU A 459 18.92 40.47 -23.14
CA GLU A 459 19.56 39.77 -22.02
C GLU A 459 18.61 38.79 -21.31
N LEU A 460 17.30 39.06 -21.25
CA LEU A 460 16.31 38.15 -20.65
C LEU A 460 16.28 36.78 -21.35
N ARG A 461 16.60 36.75 -22.66
CA ARG A 461 16.74 35.49 -23.43
C ARG A 461 17.94 34.65 -22.96
N ARG A 462 18.99 35.29 -22.44
CA ARG A 462 20.16 34.61 -21.83
C ARG A 462 19.80 34.10 -20.43
N ALA A 463 19.02 34.87 -19.68
CA ALA A 463 18.50 34.51 -18.36
C ALA A 463 17.54 33.31 -18.37
N ALA A 464 16.99 32.91 -19.54
CA ALA A 464 16.14 31.73 -19.68
C ALA A 464 16.80 30.38 -19.31
N ARG A 465 18.12 30.34 -19.08
CA ARG A 465 18.87 29.17 -18.60
C ARG A 465 19.16 29.18 -17.09
N LEU A 466 18.84 30.26 -16.39
CA LEU A 466 19.03 30.37 -14.94
C LEU A 466 17.92 29.62 -14.20
N ASP A 467 18.13 29.34 -12.92
CA ASP A 467 17.07 28.81 -12.06
C ASP A 467 15.92 29.81 -11.89
N TYR A 468 14.79 29.32 -11.38
CA TYR A 468 13.55 30.10 -11.24
C TYR A 468 13.75 31.42 -10.47
N ASN A 469 14.46 31.38 -9.34
CA ASN A 469 14.64 32.54 -8.46
C ASN A 469 15.60 33.55 -9.08
N GLN A 470 16.70 33.08 -9.68
CA GLN A 470 17.63 33.94 -10.42
C GLN A 470 16.97 34.62 -11.62
N ARG A 471 16.17 33.88 -12.39
CA ARG A 471 15.46 34.40 -13.56
C ARG A 471 14.37 35.40 -13.17
N LEU A 472 13.64 35.13 -12.09
CA LEU A 472 12.66 36.04 -11.49
C LEU A 472 13.30 37.38 -11.09
N ALA A 473 14.47 37.35 -10.43
CA ALA A 473 15.19 38.56 -10.04
C ALA A 473 15.62 39.41 -11.25
N VAL A 474 16.12 38.78 -12.32
CA VAL A 474 16.48 39.48 -13.57
C VAL A 474 15.25 40.12 -14.23
N TYR A 475 14.12 39.41 -14.26
CA TYR A 475 12.89 39.91 -14.89
C TYR A 475 12.27 41.06 -14.09
N ARG A 476 12.33 41.01 -12.75
CA ARG A 476 11.91 42.12 -11.88
C ARG A 476 12.79 43.36 -12.05
N ARG A 477 14.12 43.19 -12.06
CA ARG A 477 15.05 44.31 -12.29
C ARG A 477 14.77 45.03 -13.62
N TYR A 478 14.43 44.29 -14.67
CA TYR A 478 14.01 44.90 -15.94
C TYR A 478 12.73 45.75 -15.77
N LEU A 479 11.69 45.24 -15.11
CA LEU A 479 10.43 45.98 -14.90
C LEU A 479 10.61 47.21 -13.99
N GLU A 480 11.50 47.14 -12.99
CA GLU A 480 11.87 48.27 -12.14
C GLU A 480 12.62 49.36 -12.92
N GLN A 481 13.48 48.97 -13.87
CA GLN A 481 14.27 49.88 -14.70
C GLN A 481 13.47 50.46 -15.88
N PHE A 482 12.49 49.72 -16.41
CA PHE A 482 11.67 50.08 -17.57
C PHE A 482 10.16 49.88 -17.30
N PRO A 483 9.55 50.61 -16.35
CA PRO A 483 8.14 50.42 -15.96
C PRO A 483 7.14 50.77 -17.07
N GLU A 484 7.51 51.63 -18.00
CA GLU A 484 6.74 51.96 -19.21
C GLU A 484 7.50 51.53 -20.50
N GLY A 485 8.42 50.57 -20.37
CA GLY A 485 9.21 50.04 -21.48
C GLY A 485 8.38 49.34 -22.54
N ARG A 486 8.88 49.30 -23.77
CA ARG A 486 8.23 48.68 -24.93
C ARG A 486 7.89 47.21 -24.69
N TYR A 487 8.73 46.49 -23.93
CA TYR A 487 8.54 45.07 -23.62
C TYR A 487 7.96 44.81 -22.21
N HIS A 488 7.47 45.84 -21.50
CA HIS A 488 6.87 45.70 -20.17
C HIS A 488 5.73 44.65 -20.14
N ALA A 489 4.85 44.65 -21.16
CA ALA A 489 3.76 43.68 -21.26
C ALA A 489 4.28 42.24 -21.51
N ASP A 490 5.26 42.07 -22.41
CA ASP A 490 5.89 40.78 -22.71
C ASP A 490 6.57 40.18 -21.49
N VAL A 491 7.30 41.00 -20.71
CA VAL A 491 8.03 40.50 -19.54
C VAL A 491 7.08 40.13 -18.40
N ASN A 492 5.97 40.86 -18.21
CA ASN A 492 4.91 40.46 -17.29
C ASN A 492 4.25 39.13 -17.73
N PHE A 493 4.01 38.93 -19.03
CA PHE A 493 3.53 37.66 -19.56
C PHE A 493 4.52 36.51 -19.30
N LEU A 494 5.82 36.73 -19.56
CA LEU A 494 6.86 35.73 -19.32
C LEU A 494 7.04 35.40 -17.82
N LEU A 495 6.91 36.40 -16.93
CA LEU A 495 6.90 36.19 -15.48
C LEU A 495 5.75 35.28 -15.06
N ARG A 496 4.53 35.60 -15.53
CA ARG A 496 3.33 34.80 -15.23
C ARG A 496 3.49 33.36 -15.73
N GLN A 497 3.86 33.17 -17.00
CA GLN A 497 4.04 31.85 -17.60
C GLN A 497 5.11 31.03 -16.84
N MET A 498 6.22 31.66 -16.44
CA MET A 498 7.27 31.02 -15.66
C MET A 498 6.78 30.63 -14.25
N GLY A 499 5.98 31.48 -13.61
CA GLY A 499 5.33 31.18 -12.34
C GLY A 499 4.36 30.00 -12.44
N GLU A 500 3.54 29.96 -13.49
CA GLU A 500 2.56 28.88 -13.72
C GLU A 500 3.30 27.54 -13.92
N GLN A 501 4.37 27.53 -14.72
CA GLN A 501 5.22 26.34 -14.94
C GLN A 501 5.94 25.86 -13.67
N TYR A 502 6.44 26.77 -12.83
CA TYR A 502 7.10 26.38 -11.58
C TYR A 502 6.10 25.90 -10.51
N LEU A 503 4.92 26.50 -10.46
CA LEU A 503 3.84 26.03 -9.60
C LEU A 503 3.36 24.63 -10.02
N GLU A 504 3.23 24.36 -11.32
CA GLU A 504 2.96 23.00 -11.85
C GLU A 504 4.07 22.02 -11.46
N TYR A 505 5.34 22.42 -11.54
CA TYR A 505 6.46 21.60 -11.07
C TYR A 505 6.33 21.24 -9.58
N LEU A 506 6.06 22.22 -8.71
CA LEU A 506 5.84 21.95 -7.27
C LEU A 506 4.70 20.95 -7.03
N GLN A 507 3.60 21.04 -7.79
CA GLN A 507 2.48 20.09 -7.70
C GLN A 507 2.88 18.66 -8.10
N THR A 508 3.83 18.48 -9.02
CA THR A 508 4.35 17.13 -9.33
C THR A 508 5.19 16.54 -8.20
N GLU A 509 5.81 17.38 -7.37
CA GLU A 509 6.58 16.97 -6.20
C GLU A 509 5.71 16.64 -4.97
N ASP A 510 4.49 17.20 -4.86
CA ASP A 510 3.53 16.85 -3.80
C ASP A 510 3.41 15.32 -3.66
N ALA A 511 3.23 14.61 -4.77
CA ALA A 511 3.11 13.15 -4.82
C ALA A 511 4.36 12.38 -4.34
N GLN A 512 5.53 13.02 -4.29
CA GLN A 512 6.72 12.46 -3.64
C GLN A 512 6.69 12.66 -2.12
N CYS A 513 6.34 13.87 -1.66
CA CYS A 513 6.17 14.16 -0.23
C CYS A 513 5.07 13.32 0.42
N GLU A 514 3.95 13.07 -0.28
CA GLU A 514 2.88 12.16 0.14
C GLU A 514 3.39 10.72 0.31
N ARG A 515 4.09 10.16 -0.70
CA ARG A 515 4.64 8.80 -0.65
C ARG A 515 5.66 8.62 0.46
N GLN A 516 6.44 9.65 0.76
CA GLN A 516 7.43 9.65 1.84
C GLN A 516 6.84 10.00 3.22
N ARG A 517 5.57 10.43 3.29
CA ARG A 517 4.92 10.99 4.50
C ARG A 517 5.75 12.08 5.16
N ARG A 518 6.36 12.94 4.34
CA ARG A 518 7.30 14.00 4.74
C ARG A 518 7.03 15.26 3.94
N TRP A 519 6.20 16.14 4.52
CA TRP A 519 5.69 17.33 3.83
C TRP A 519 6.56 18.57 3.98
N GLU A 520 7.39 18.67 5.03
CA GLU A 520 8.17 19.89 5.32
C GLU A 520 9.04 20.39 4.16
N PRO A 521 9.76 19.53 3.39
CA PRO A 521 10.54 20.00 2.24
C PRO A 521 9.67 20.59 1.12
N CYS A 522 8.45 20.07 0.93
CA CYS A 522 7.47 20.63 -0.01
C CYS A 522 6.90 21.95 0.51
N ILE A 523 6.48 21.99 1.79
CA ILE A 523 5.96 23.21 2.45
C ILE A 523 6.97 24.36 2.34
N GLN A 524 8.25 24.10 2.62
CA GLN A 524 9.32 25.11 2.53
C GLN A 524 9.52 25.64 1.10
N ARG A 525 9.32 24.81 0.07
CA ARG A 525 9.37 25.25 -1.34
C ARG A 525 8.18 26.13 -1.72
N TYR A 526 6.97 25.79 -1.25
CA TYR A 526 5.82 26.66 -1.41
C TYR A 526 6.00 27.99 -0.67
N GLN A 527 6.57 28.01 0.54
CA GLN A 527 6.89 29.25 1.27
C GLN A 527 7.79 30.16 0.43
N LEU A 528 8.94 29.65 -0.04
CA LEU A 528 9.86 30.40 -0.90
C LEU A 528 9.20 30.90 -2.18
N PHE A 529 8.31 30.11 -2.79
CA PHE A 529 7.55 30.54 -3.96
C PHE A 529 6.54 31.65 -3.64
N ILE A 530 5.83 31.57 -2.51
CA ILE A 530 4.85 32.57 -2.07
C ILE A 530 5.54 33.90 -1.75
N GLU A 531 6.62 33.88 -0.97
CA GLU A 531 7.47 35.04 -0.68
C GLU A 531 7.98 35.67 -1.99
N SER A 532 8.42 34.84 -2.92
CA SER A 532 8.88 35.27 -4.24
C SER A 532 7.77 35.80 -5.14
N ASN A 533 6.49 35.57 -4.85
CA ASN A 533 5.35 35.90 -5.74
C ASN A 533 4.21 36.64 -5.03
N GLU A 534 4.49 37.41 -3.98
CA GLU A 534 3.43 38.18 -3.30
C GLU A 534 2.67 39.11 -4.25
N GLY A 535 1.36 39.27 -3.98
CA GLY A 535 0.47 40.16 -4.72
C GLY A 535 -0.12 39.59 -6.03
N ILE A 536 0.33 38.43 -6.53
CA ILE A 536 -0.26 37.79 -7.71
C ILE A 536 -1.13 36.56 -7.36
N PRO A 537 -2.20 36.24 -8.14
CA PRO A 537 -3.11 35.13 -7.84
C PRO A 537 -2.45 33.74 -7.70
N LEU A 538 -1.28 33.52 -8.33
CA LEU A 538 -0.52 32.28 -8.17
C LEU A 538 -0.06 32.04 -6.73
N ALA A 539 0.25 33.09 -5.97
CA ALA A 539 0.61 32.95 -4.57
C ALA A 539 -0.59 32.52 -3.71
N ASP A 540 -1.82 32.84 -4.11
CA ASP A 540 -3.02 32.40 -3.41
C ASP A 540 -3.33 30.91 -3.68
N GLU A 541 -3.13 30.43 -4.91
CA GLU A 541 -3.19 28.98 -5.18
C GLU A 541 -2.09 28.23 -4.40
N ALA A 542 -0.85 28.73 -4.44
CA ALA A 542 0.27 28.16 -3.68
C ALA A 542 -0.01 28.15 -2.17
N ARG A 543 -0.56 29.23 -1.60
CA ARG A 543 -1.00 29.30 -0.20
C ARG A 543 -2.05 28.23 0.12
N SER A 544 -3.04 28.03 -0.76
CA SER A 544 -4.08 27.02 -0.56
C SER A 544 -3.51 25.59 -0.57
N ARG A 545 -2.58 25.29 -1.48
CA ARG A 545 -1.92 23.97 -1.55
C ARG A 545 -1.00 23.73 -0.36
N MET A 546 -0.18 24.72 -0.01
CA MET A 546 0.70 24.67 1.15
C MET A 546 -0.06 24.35 2.45
N ARG A 547 -1.22 24.99 2.68
CA ARG A 547 -2.09 24.70 3.84
C ARG A 547 -2.54 23.25 3.88
N ALA A 548 -2.94 22.68 2.74
CA ALA A 548 -3.35 21.27 2.67
C ALA A 548 -2.19 20.29 2.98
N LEU A 549 -0.94 20.66 2.69
CA LEU A 549 0.24 19.88 3.09
C LEU A 549 0.58 20.10 4.58
N GLN A 550 0.38 21.31 5.11
CA GLN A 550 0.55 21.63 6.54
C GLN A 550 -0.44 20.83 7.40
N ASP A 551 -1.74 20.81 7.06
CA ASP A 551 -2.74 19.99 7.77
C ASP A 551 -2.34 18.51 7.85
N LYS A 552 -1.71 17.97 6.80
CA LYS A 552 -1.21 16.59 6.77
C LYS A 552 0.03 16.38 7.64
N ALA A 553 0.96 17.33 7.64
CA ALA A 553 2.11 17.33 8.54
C ALA A 553 1.67 17.39 10.01
N ASP A 554 0.70 18.25 10.32
CA ASP A 554 0.11 18.40 11.65
C ASP A 554 -0.61 17.13 12.10
N LEU A 555 -1.48 16.54 11.25
CA LEU A 555 -2.10 15.23 11.53
C LEU A 555 -1.04 14.14 11.77
N ALA A 556 0.02 14.09 10.96
CA ALA A 556 1.10 13.12 11.13
C ALA A 556 1.98 13.38 12.37
N ARG A 557 2.05 14.62 12.87
CA ARG A 557 2.65 14.94 14.18
C ARG A 557 1.73 14.47 15.31
N LEU A 558 0.47 14.88 15.30
CA LEU A 558 -0.53 14.50 16.31
C LEU A 558 -0.70 12.97 16.45
N ARG A 559 -0.60 12.22 15.35
CA ARG A 559 -0.60 10.75 15.37
C ARG A 559 0.61 10.18 16.14
N ARG A 560 1.82 10.69 15.88
CA ARG A 560 3.04 10.26 16.59
C ARG A 560 2.98 10.66 18.06
N GLU A 561 2.55 11.88 18.38
CA GLU A 561 2.37 12.34 19.76
C GLU A 561 1.36 11.45 20.51
N ALA A 562 0.30 10.98 19.85
CA ALA A 562 -0.69 10.05 20.44
C ALA A 562 -0.21 8.59 20.52
N GLU A 563 0.77 8.18 19.71
CA GLU A 563 1.46 6.89 19.80
C GLU A 563 2.50 6.90 20.93
N ASP A 564 3.29 7.97 21.03
CA ASP A 564 4.26 8.18 22.12
C ASP A 564 3.56 8.36 23.49
N ALA A 565 2.40 9.02 23.51
CA ALA A 565 1.55 9.18 24.69
C ALA A 565 0.66 7.95 24.99
N GLU A 566 1.12 6.73 24.71
CA GLU A 566 0.40 5.47 24.98
C GLU A 566 -0.13 5.34 26.42
N GLU A 567 0.53 5.99 27.39
CA GLU A 567 0.13 6.04 28.80
C GLU A 567 -0.77 7.25 29.17
N ASP A 568 -0.77 8.33 28.39
CA ASP A 568 -1.54 9.57 28.62
C ASP A 568 -2.53 9.86 27.46
N LEU A 569 -3.44 8.91 27.24
CA LEU A 569 -4.58 9.08 26.33
C LEU A 569 -5.41 10.37 26.60
N PRO A 570 -5.61 10.86 27.85
CA PRO A 570 -6.24 12.15 28.09
C PRO A 570 -5.53 13.34 27.43
N ALA A 571 -4.19 13.42 27.53
CA ALA A 571 -3.42 14.47 26.86
C ALA A 571 -3.54 14.39 25.33
N ALA A 572 -3.46 13.18 24.76
CA ALA A 572 -3.64 12.97 23.32
C ALA A 572 -5.03 13.43 22.84
N VAL A 573 -6.11 13.10 23.57
CA VAL A 573 -7.47 13.56 23.27
C VAL A 573 -7.55 15.10 23.31
N ALA A 574 -6.97 15.73 24.34
CA ALA A 574 -6.97 17.18 24.47
C ALA A 574 -6.18 17.89 23.35
N ALA A 575 -5.08 17.31 22.86
CA ALA A 575 -4.31 17.85 21.75
C ALA A 575 -5.13 17.88 20.44
N TYR A 576 -5.82 16.78 20.11
CA TYR A 576 -6.71 16.72 18.95
C TYR A 576 -7.92 17.67 19.07
N GLU A 577 -8.51 17.78 20.26
CA GLU A 577 -9.62 18.72 20.52
C GLU A 577 -9.17 20.17 20.35
N THR A 578 -7.99 20.53 20.88
CA THR A 578 -7.41 21.88 20.73
C THR A 578 -7.13 22.20 19.26
N TYR A 579 -6.47 21.28 18.54
CA TYR A 579 -6.18 21.48 17.11
C TYR A 579 -7.44 21.67 16.27
N LEU A 580 -8.52 20.90 16.52
CA LEU A 580 -9.78 21.05 15.79
C LEU A 580 -10.55 22.34 16.13
N VAL A 581 -10.28 22.96 17.28
CA VAL A 581 -10.81 24.29 17.65
C VAL A 581 -10.01 25.40 16.97
N ASP A 582 -8.68 25.29 16.96
CA ASP A 582 -7.78 26.28 16.36
C ASP A 582 -7.79 26.24 14.82
N HIS A 583 -8.06 25.07 14.23
CA HIS A 583 -8.06 24.82 12.79
C HIS A 583 -9.41 24.25 12.28
N PRO A 584 -10.53 25.01 12.40
CA PRO A 584 -11.87 24.51 12.10
C PRO A 584 -12.09 24.17 10.62
N ASP A 585 -11.31 24.76 9.71
CA ASP A 585 -11.38 24.58 8.25
C ASP A 585 -10.24 23.67 7.71
N SER A 586 -9.57 22.92 8.58
CA SER A 586 -8.49 22.00 8.19
C SER A 586 -8.94 20.99 7.13
N THR A 587 -8.12 20.79 6.09
CA THR A 587 -8.38 19.80 5.05
C THR A 587 -8.37 18.35 5.57
N GLN A 588 -7.82 18.10 6.76
CA GLN A 588 -7.76 16.79 7.40
C GLN A 588 -8.85 16.57 8.48
N LYS A 589 -9.84 17.46 8.58
CA LYS A 589 -10.89 17.46 9.63
C LYS A 589 -11.60 16.11 9.82
N GLU A 590 -11.92 15.40 8.74
CA GLU A 590 -12.57 14.07 8.82
C GLU A 590 -11.64 13.03 9.45
N ALA A 591 -10.38 12.98 9.03
CA ALA A 591 -9.36 12.07 9.57
C ALA A 591 -9.06 12.39 11.05
N LEU A 592 -8.90 13.66 11.39
CA LEU A 592 -8.73 14.13 12.78
C LEU A 592 -9.92 13.74 13.67
N THR A 593 -11.15 13.84 13.15
CA THR A 593 -12.37 13.46 13.89
C THR A 593 -12.48 11.95 14.07
N ALA A 594 -12.09 11.15 13.07
CA ALA A 594 -12.04 9.69 13.17
C ALA A 594 -11.00 9.23 14.20
N ASP A 595 -9.79 9.78 14.16
CA ASP A 595 -8.72 9.51 15.12
C ASP A 595 -9.13 9.89 16.54
N LEU A 596 -9.70 11.09 16.75
CA LEU A 596 -10.22 11.55 18.04
C LEU A 596 -11.31 10.61 18.59
N THR A 597 -12.19 10.11 17.71
CA THR A 597 -13.23 9.14 18.09
C THR A 597 -12.61 7.80 18.53
N ALA A 598 -11.58 7.32 17.82
CA ALA A 598 -10.84 6.13 18.21
C ALA A 598 -10.08 6.31 19.54
N LEU A 599 -9.43 7.46 19.75
CA LEU A 599 -8.75 7.79 21.01
C LEU A 599 -9.71 7.85 22.20
N ARG A 600 -10.88 8.50 22.03
CA ARG A 600 -11.95 8.51 23.06
C ARG A 600 -12.44 7.10 23.39
N SER A 601 -12.65 6.24 22.38
CA SER A 601 -13.04 4.83 22.60
C SER A 601 -11.96 4.05 23.36
N ARG A 602 -10.67 4.22 23.04
CA ARG A 602 -9.55 3.61 23.80
C ARG A 602 -9.53 4.09 25.26
N LEU A 603 -9.71 5.40 25.48
CA LEU A 603 -9.75 6.00 26.82
C LEU A 603 -10.94 5.48 27.65
N GLU A 604 -12.11 5.30 27.04
CA GLU A 604 -13.27 4.69 27.70
C GLU A 604 -13.03 3.21 28.02
N ALA A 605 -12.48 2.43 27.09
CA ALA A 605 -12.12 1.03 27.33
C ALA A 605 -11.10 0.90 28.47
N ARG A 606 -10.12 1.81 28.55
CA ARG A 606 -9.15 1.87 29.65
C ARG A 606 -9.82 2.15 31.00
N ARG A 607 -10.67 3.18 31.08
CA ARG A 607 -11.43 3.51 32.30
C ARG A 607 -12.33 2.35 32.75
N GLN A 608 -12.98 1.66 31.81
CA GLN A 608 -13.74 0.44 32.10
C GLN A 608 -12.86 -0.67 32.64
N TRP A 609 -11.66 -0.86 32.07
CA TRP A 609 -10.69 -1.86 32.52
C TRP A 609 -10.20 -1.57 33.94
N ASP A 610 -9.76 -0.35 34.23
CA ASP A 610 -9.19 -0.01 35.55
C ASP A 610 -10.22 -0.25 36.68
N ALA A 611 -11.50 0.07 36.44
CA ALA A 611 -12.59 -0.26 37.37
C ALA A 611 -12.89 -1.76 37.45
N LEU A 612 -12.90 -2.48 36.31
CA LEU A 612 -13.15 -3.92 36.26
C LEU A 612 -12.03 -4.74 36.91
N ARG A 613 -10.77 -4.36 36.69
CA ARG A 613 -9.56 -5.03 37.18
C ARG A 613 -9.56 -5.16 38.70
N GLN A 614 -9.97 -4.10 39.41
CA GLN A 614 -10.13 -4.12 40.88
C GLN A 614 -11.23 -5.10 41.31
N TYR A 615 -12.37 -5.14 40.61
CA TYR A 615 -13.45 -6.09 40.90
C TYR A 615 -13.07 -7.54 40.57
N ALA A 616 -12.35 -7.76 39.46
CA ALA A 616 -11.98 -9.06 38.93
C ALA A 616 -10.83 -9.72 39.70
N THR A 617 -9.92 -8.94 40.31
CA THR A 617 -8.82 -9.47 41.13
C THR A 617 -9.23 -9.76 42.58
N ASN A 618 -10.26 -9.09 43.11
CA ASN A 618 -10.72 -9.29 44.49
C ASN A 618 -11.34 -10.70 44.71
N PRO A 619 -10.73 -11.56 45.57
CA PRO A 619 -11.19 -12.93 45.78
C PRO A 619 -12.48 -13.05 46.62
N ARG A 620 -12.95 -11.95 47.24
CA ARG A 620 -14.24 -11.94 47.95
C ARG A 620 -15.45 -11.88 47.01
N ASN A 621 -15.24 -11.52 45.75
CA ASN A 621 -16.31 -11.46 44.76
C ASN A 621 -16.58 -12.84 44.15
N ASP A 622 -17.85 -13.16 43.86
CA ASP A 622 -18.25 -14.42 43.23
C ASP A 622 -17.47 -14.68 41.93
N VAL A 623 -16.90 -15.89 41.81
CA VAL A 623 -16.07 -16.30 40.68
C VAL A 623 -16.84 -16.23 39.37
N LEU A 624 -18.10 -16.66 39.35
CA LEU A 624 -18.91 -16.64 38.12
C LEU A 624 -19.34 -15.21 37.73
N ALA A 625 -19.50 -14.30 38.69
CA ALA A 625 -19.72 -12.88 38.45
C ALA A 625 -18.45 -12.16 37.95
N ARG A 626 -17.27 -12.50 38.49
CA ARG A 626 -15.97 -11.99 37.99
C ARG A 626 -15.74 -12.41 36.54
N ILE A 627 -15.93 -13.70 36.25
CA ILE A 627 -15.81 -14.28 34.90
C ILE A 627 -16.77 -13.61 33.91
N ARG A 628 -18.07 -13.51 34.22
CA ARG A 628 -19.04 -12.88 33.31
C ARG A 628 -18.70 -11.44 32.98
N ARG A 629 -18.23 -10.64 33.95
CA ARG A 629 -17.83 -9.25 33.70
C ARG A 629 -16.56 -9.14 32.84
N LEU A 630 -15.64 -10.10 32.95
CA LEU A 630 -14.50 -10.21 32.04
C LEU A 630 -14.94 -10.60 30.62
N GLU A 631 -15.86 -11.58 30.49
CA GLU A 631 -16.46 -11.99 29.21
C GLU A 631 -17.21 -10.82 28.54
N ASP A 632 -18.05 -10.08 29.29
CA ASP A 632 -18.76 -8.87 28.81
C ASP A 632 -17.80 -7.78 28.33
N PHE A 633 -16.69 -7.55 29.05
CA PHE A 633 -15.68 -6.56 28.68
C PHE A 633 -14.94 -6.97 27.40
N LEU A 634 -14.56 -8.24 27.27
CA LEU A 634 -13.93 -8.79 26.08
C LEU A 634 -14.85 -8.73 24.85
N GLN A 635 -16.16 -8.89 25.04
CA GLN A 635 -17.15 -8.76 23.97
C GLN A 635 -17.32 -7.30 23.51
N LYS A 636 -17.37 -6.35 24.44
CA LYS A 636 -17.60 -4.92 24.13
C LYS A 636 -16.36 -4.20 23.61
N ASN A 637 -15.18 -4.56 24.11
CA ASN A 637 -13.92 -3.86 23.85
C ASN A 637 -12.91 -4.77 23.13
N SER A 638 -13.36 -5.56 22.14
CA SER A 638 -12.60 -6.65 21.53
C SER A 638 -11.23 -6.26 20.93
N ALA A 639 -11.06 -5.00 20.53
CA ALA A 639 -9.82 -4.42 19.98
C ALA A 639 -8.97 -3.65 21.01
N ALA A 640 -9.40 -3.55 22.29
CA ALA A 640 -8.64 -2.84 23.31
C ALA A 640 -7.41 -3.66 23.77
N ARG A 641 -6.30 -2.98 24.10
CA ARG A 641 -5.03 -3.63 24.54
C ARG A 641 -5.21 -4.40 25.85
N GLU A 642 -6.07 -3.88 26.71
CA GLU A 642 -6.50 -4.44 27.99
C GLU A 642 -7.13 -5.83 27.86
N THR A 643 -7.62 -6.20 26.67
CA THR A 643 -8.13 -7.56 26.40
C THR A 643 -7.08 -8.64 26.62
N ILE A 644 -5.78 -8.34 26.47
CA ILE A 644 -4.68 -9.27 26.75
C ILE A 644 -4.65 -9.63 28.24
N GLU A 645 -4.70 -8.62 29.13
CA GLU A 645 -4.73 -8.84 30.57
C GLU A 645 -6.06 -9.48 31.02
N ALA A 646 -7.18 -9.07 30.43
CA ALA A 646 -8.49 -9.65 30.70
C ALA A 646 -8.58 -11.14 30.31
N ARG A 647 -8.03 -11.55 29.16
CA ARG A 647 -7.93 -12.96 28.73
C ARG A 647 -7.04 -13.77 29.66
N ARG A 648 -5.93 -13.19 30.13
CA ARG A 648 -5.05 -13.82 31.12
C ARG A 648 -5.77 -14.04 32.45
N LEU A 649 -6.43 -13.02 33.00
CA LEU A 649 -7.23 -13.17 34.22
C LEU A 649 -8.37 -14.20 34.05
N LEU A 650 -8.99 -14.26 32.87
CA LEU A 650 -10.00 -15.27 32.55
C LEU A 650 -9.42 -16.69 32.52
N SER A 651 -8.20 -16.89 32.02
CA SER A 651 -7.53 -18.20 32.03
C SER A 651 -7.10 -18.62 33.43
N GLU A 652 -6.59 -17.69 34.25
CA GLU A 652 -6.28 -17.91 35.67
C GLU A 652 -7.54 -18.31 36.48
N LEU A 653 -8.72 -17.79 36.11
CA LEU A 653 -10.00 -18.17 36.73
C LEU A 653 -10.63 -19.46 36.19
N SER A 654 -10.07 -20.09 35.15
CA SER A 654 -10.67 -21.28 34.50
C SER A 654 -10.81 -22.48 35.46
N ALA A 655 -9.82 -22.75 36.31
CA ALA A 655 -9.89 -23.80 37.33
C ALA A 655 -10.96 -23.50 38.39
N GLN A 656 -11.05 -22.23 38.83
CA GLN A 656 -12.06 -21.78 39.79
C GLN A 656 -13.48 -21.89 39.20
N ARG A 657 -13.65 -21.63 37.89
CA ARG A 657 -14.90 -21.83 37.14
C ARG A 657 -15.37 -23.28 37.21
N GLN A 658 -14.49 -24.23 36.90
CA GLN A 658 -14.81 -25.66 36.92
C GLN A 658 -15.19 -26.11 38.34
N GLN A 659 -14.43 -25.70 39.35
CA GLN A 659 -14.71 -26.03 40.75
C GLN A 659 -16.07 -25.48 41.22
N ALA A 660 -16.39 -24.22 40.92
CA ALA A 660 -17.66 -23.60 41.29
C ALA A 660 -18.87 -24.27 40.59
N LEU A 661 -18.72 -24.65 39.31
CA LEU A 661 -19.77 -25.38 38.58
C LEU A 661 -19.97 -26.79 39.14
N GLN A 662 -18.90 -27.54 39.42
CA GLN A 662 -18.96 -28.85 40.04
C GLN A 662 -19.62 -28.79 41.43
N GLN A 663 -19.29 -27.80 42.26
CA GLN A 663 -19.92 -27.60 43.56
C GLN A 663 -21.43 -27.37 43.42
N ARG A 664 -21.84 -26.46 42.53
CA ARG A 664 -23.26 -26.14 42.28
C ARG A 664 -24.04 -27.34 41.74
N GLN A 665 -23.46 -28.12 40.82
CA GLN A 665 -24.07 -29.33 40.27
C GLN A 665 -24.18 -30.44 41.33
N THR A 666 -23.14 -30.61 42.17
CA THR A 666 -23.16 -31.54 43.32
C THR A 666 -24.25 -31.15 44.33
N GLU A 667 -24.44 -29.86 44.59
CA GLU A 667 -25.48 -29.38 45.51
C GLU A 667 -26.88 -29.63 44.95
N LEU A 668 -27.11 -29.35 43.66
CA LEU A 668 -28.37 -29.67 42.97
C LEU A 668 -28.69 -31.17 43.05
N GLN A 669 -27.72 -32.04 42.72
CA GLN A 669 -27.89 -33.49 42.84
C GLN A 669 -28.23 -33.93 44.28
N ARG A 670 -27.60 -33.33 45.30
CA ARG A 670 -27.92 -33.60 46.72
C ARG A 670 -29.36 -33.17 47.06
N ARG A 671 -29.80 -32.00 46.60
CA ARG A 671 -31.17 -31.49 46.81
C ARG A 671 -32.21 -32.38 46.11
N GLU A 672 -31.97 -32.77 44.85
CA GLU A 672 -32.84 -33.69 44.11
C GLU A 672 -32.91 -35.09 44.75
N ALA A 673 -31.76 -35.64 45.16
CA ALA A 673 -31.73 -36.94 45.83
C ALA A 673 -32.45 -36.91 47.19
N ALA A 674 -32.36 -35.80 47.94
CA ALA A 674 -33.13 -35.61 49.17
C ALA A 674 -34.64 -35.52 48.88
N ALA A 675 -35.06 -34.78 47.86
CA ALA A 675 -36.46 -34.66 47.47
C ALA A 675 -37.06 -36.02 47.05
N ARG A 676 -36.35 -36.80 46.22
CA ARG A 676 -36.79 -38.16 45.81
C ARG A 676 -36.98 -39.09 47.01
N ARG A 677 -36.06 -39.07 47.99
CA ARG A 677 -36.17 -39.87 49.22
C ARG A 677 -37.38 -39.46 50.06
N GLN A 678 -37.64 -38.15 50.19
CA GLN A 678 -38.82 -37.66 50.90
C GLN A 678 -40.13 -38.06 50.21
N GLU A 679 -40.17 -37.99 48.87
CA GLU A 679 -41.34 -38.42 48.10
C GLU A 679 -41.61 -39.93 48.23
N GLU A 680 -40.57 -40.76 48.15
CA GLU A 680 -40.69 -42.21 48.33
C GLU A 680 -41.16 -42.58 49.75
N GLN A 681 -40.59 -41.94 50.77
CA GLN A 681 -41.04 -42.09 52.16
C GLN A 681 -42.49 -41.66 52.35
N ALA A 682 -42.92 -40.56 51.72
CA ALA A 682 -44.31 -40.10 51.76
C ALA A 682 -45.27 -41.12 51.11
N ARG A 683 -44.93 -41.66 49.93
CA ARG A 683 -45.70 -42.70 49.25
C ARG A 683 -45.83 -43.97 50.09
N GLN A 684 -44.73 -44.43 50.69
CA GLN A 684 -44.74 -45.60 51.58
C GLN A 684 -45.62 -45.37 52.83
N ALA A 685 -45.49 -44.20 53.47
CA ALA A 685 -46.30 -43.84 54.63
C ALA A 685 -47.80 -43.69 54.29
N GLU A 686 -48.13 -43.19 53.10
CA GLU A 686 -49.51 -43.13 52.62
C GLU A 686 -50.09 -44.52 52.36
N GLN A 687 -49.34 -45.41 51.71
CA GLN A 687 -49.76 -46.80 51.50
C GLN A 687 -50.00 -47.53 52.83
N GLN A 688 -49.09 -47.40 53.80
CA GLN A 688 -49.26 -47.96 55.14
C GLN A 688 -50.52 -47.41 55.84
N ARG A 689 -50.77 -46.10 55.76
CA ARG A 689 -51.98 -45.47 56.31
C ARG A 689 -53.26 -45.97 55.62
N ARG A 690 -53.24 -46.19 54.31
CA ARG A 690 -54.36 -46.77 53.55
C ARG A 690 -54.66 -48.20 54.02
N THR A 691 -53.64 -49.06 54.08
CA THR A 691 -53.78 -50.45 54.51
C THR A 691 -54.30 -50.54 55.94
N ALA A 692 -53.69 -49.81 56.88
CA ALA A 692 -54.13 -49.80 58.29
C ALA A 692 -55.57 -49.30 58.48
N ARG A 693 -56.03 -48.30 57.69
CA ARG A 693 -57.43 -47.85 57.69
C ARG A 693 -58.39 -48.93 57.18
N MET A 694 -58.01 -49.65 56.13
CA MET A 694 -58.79 -50.75 55.58
C MET A 694 -58.87 -51.92 56.56
N GLU A 695 -57.75 -52.30 57.18
CA GLU A 695 -57.68 -53.32 58.22
C GLU A 695 -58.58 -52.97 59.41
N ALA A 696 -58.47 -51.76 59.96
CA ALA A 696 -59.32 -51.32 61.07
C ALA A 696 -60.82 -51.38 60.71
N ARG A 697 -61.20 -50.98 59.48
CA ARG A 697 -62.59 -51.05 58.99
C ARG A 697 -63.10 -52.48 58.93
N VAL A 698 -62.33 -53.42 58.38
CA VAL A 698 -62.73 -54.83 58.27
C VAL A 698 -62.73 -55.50 59.65
N ALA A 699 -61.74 -55.26 60.50
CA ALA A 699 -61.72 -55.76 61.87
C ALA A 699 -62.97 -55.33 62.67
N GLN A 700 -63.38 -54.06 62.54
CA GLN A 700 -64.58 -53.55 63.20
C GLN A 700 -65.87 -54.23 62.69
N GLN A 701 -65.98 -54.50 61.38
CA GLN A 701 -67.10 -55.25 60.81
C GLN A 701 -67.17 -56.68 61.33
N LEU A 702 -66.01 -57.35 61.48
CA LEU A 702 -65.94 -58.73 61.97
C LEU A 702 -66.16 -58.85 63.48
N ALA A 703 -65.79 -57.85 64.28
CA ALA A 703 -65.94 -57.88 65.74
C ALA A 703 -67.40 -57.99 66.22
N GLY A 704 -68.38 -57.68 65.37
CA GLY A 704 -69.81 -57.90 65.65
C GLY A 704 -70.33 -59.31 65.32
N SER A 705 -69.51 -60.19 64.73
CA SER A 705 -69.90 -61.55 64.35
C SER A 705 -69.56 -62.56 65.45
N PRO A 706 -70.49 -63.48 65.81
CA PRO A 706 -70.18 -64.58 66.72
C PRO A 706 -69.24 -65.64 66.12
N ARG A 707 -68.95 -65.57 64.81
CA ARG A 707 -68.17 -66.57 64.06
C ARG A 707 -66.72 -66.14 63.82
N TYR A 708 -66.46 -64.86 63.59
CA TYR A 708 -65.15 -64.36 63.14
C TYR A 708 -64.44 -63.59 64.25
N ARG A 709 -63.22 -64.00 64.60
CA ARG A 709 -62.41 -63.35 65.64
C ARG A 709 -61.19 -62.67 65.02
N PRO A 710 -61.15 -61.32 64.92
CA PRO A 710 -59.94 -60.58 64.56
C PRO A 710 -58.83 -60.80 65.60
N ASN A 711 -57.59 -60.99 65.14
CA ASN A 711 -56.44 -61.28 65.99
C ASN A 711 -55.59 -60.04 66.32
N GLY A 712 -55.81 -58.92 65.63
CA GLY A 712 -55.11 -57.63 65.86
C GLY A 712 -53.79 -57.46 65.12
N ASP A 713 -53.42 -58.43 64.28
CA ASP A 713 -52.12 -58.57 63.59
C ASP A 713 -52.23 -58.57 62.05
N GLY A 714 -53.40 -58.17 61.53
CA GLY A 714 -53.76 -58.30 60.11
C GLY A 714 -54.43 -59.63 59.75
N THR A 715 -54.79 -60.47 60.72
CA THR A 715 -55.49 -61.75 60.52
C THR A 715 -56.81 -61.86 61.31
N PHE A 716 -57.64 -62.84 60.94
CA PHE A 716 -58.78 -63.28 61.74
C PHE A 716 -58.92 -64.80 61.71
N THR A 717 -59.48 -65.39 62.76
CA THR A 717 -59.77 -66.82 62.84
C THR A 717 -61.28 -67.06 62.71
N ASP A 718 -61.66 -68.02 61.87
CA ASP A 718 -63.04 -68.49 61.71
C ASP A 718 -63.34 -69.62 62.72
N GLY A 719 -64.17 -69.31 63.72
CA GLY A 719 -64.49 -70.24 64.80
C GLY A 719 -65.25 -71.50 64.38
N SER A 720 -65.85 -71.55 63.19
CA SER A 720 -66.54 -72.76 62.71
C SER A 720 -65.66 -73.73 61.94
N THR A 721 -64.57 -73.24 61.32
CA THR A 721 -63.62 -74.07 60.56
C THR A 721 -62.27 -74.25 61.25
N GLY A 722 -61.95 -73.40 62.23
CA GLY A 722 -60.64 -73.33 62.88
C GLY A 722 -59.54 -72.71 62.01
N LEU A 723 -59.86 -72.23 60.80
CA LEU A 723 -58.90 -71.66 59.86
C LEU A 723 -58.62 -70.20 60.17
N THR A 724 -57.37 -69.77 59.96
CA THR A 724 -56.95 -68.37 60.11
C THR A 724 -56.70 -67.78 58.73
N TRP A 725 -57.23 -66.57 58.50
CA TRP A 725 -57.32 -65.91 57.22
C TRP A 725 -56.72 -64.50 57.27
N THR A 726 -56.27 -63.98 56.13
CA THR A 726 -55.87 -62.58 56.04
C THR A 726 -57.08 -61.65 56.16
N LEU A 727 -56.93 -60.56 56.92
CA LEU A 727 -57.98 -59.59 57.17
C LEU A 727 -58.32 -58.76 55.93
N LEU A 728 -57.31 -58.42 55.12
CA LEU A 728 -57.48 -57.93 53.75
C LEU A 728 -57.22 -59.05 52.74
N ASP A 729 -57.89 -58.98 51.60
CA ASP A 729 -57.46 -59.72 50.40
C ASP A 729 -56.40 -58.95 49.60
N SER A 730 -55.80 -59.59 48.61
CA SER A 730 -54.76 -59.00 47.77
C SER A 730 -55.21 -57.73 47.05
N GLN A 731 -56.47 -57.62 46.66
CA GLN A 731 -57.00 -56.45 45.96
C GLN A 731 -57.15 -55.25 46.90
N GLN A 732 -57.61 -55.50 48.13
CA GLN A 732 -57.67 -54.50 49.20
C GLN A 732 -56.27 -54.04 49.66
N ALA A 733 -55.31 -54.97 49.77
CA ALA A 733 -53.95 -54.69 50.25
C ALA A 733 -53.05 -54.00 49.20
N LEU A 734 -53.16 -54.40 47.92
CA LEU A 734 -52.35 -53.84 46.83
C LEU A 734 -53.05 -52.72 46.05
N GLY A 735 -54.37 -52.56 46.21
CA GLY A 735 -55.18 -51.63 45.44
C GLY A 735 -55.41 -52.04 43.97
N ARG A 736 -55.08 -53.28 43.60
CA ARG A 736 -55.25 -53.88 42.26
C ARG A 736 -55.52 -55.37 42.38
N CYS A 737 -56.29 -55.94 41.45
CA CYS A 737 -56.40 -57.39 41.29
C CYS A 737 -55.07 -58.00 40.80
N LEU A 738 -55.01 -59.33 40.82
CA LEU A 738 -53.88 -60.15 40.38
C LEU A 738 -54.37 -61.25 39.44
N ASP A 739 -53.56 -61.58 38.44
CA ASP A 739 -53.64 -62.87 37.76
C ASP A 739 -53.32 -64.02 38.72
N TYR A 740 -53.55 -65.26 38.28
CA TYR A 740 -53.40 -66.43 39.15
C TYR A 740 -51.95 -66.67 39.61
N GLU A 741 -50.96 -66.40 38.77
CA GLU A 741 -49.55 -66.63 39.11
C GLU A 741 -49.02 -65.52 40.03
N ALA A 742 -49.39 -64.27 39.77
CA ALA A 742 -49.14 -63.15 40.66
C ALA A 742 -49.84 -63.34 42.03
N ALA A 743 -51.03 -63.95 42.06
CA ALA A 743 -51.71 -64.33 43.30
C ALA A 743 -50.95 -65.42 44.07
N ARG A 744 -50.41 -66.44 43.39
CA ARG A 744 -49.52 -67.45 44.01
C ARG A 744 -48.27 -66.82 44.61
N GLN A 745 -47.59 -65.96 43.86
CA GLN A 745 -46.38 -65.28 44.30
C GLN A 745 -46.65 -64.29 45.45
N TYR A 746 -47.78 -63.57 45.41
CA TYR A 746 -48.22 -62.71 46.52
C TYR A 746 -48.40 -63.50 47.81
N VAL A 747 -49.10 -64.64 47.76
CA VAL A 747 -49.33 -65.49 48.92
C VAL A 747 -48.04 -66.12 49.45
N GLN A 748 -47.13 -66.58 48.57
CA GLN A 748 -45.84 -67.15 48.97
C GLN A 748 -44.91 -66.14 49.68
N ASN A 749 -44.98 -64.86 49.30
CA ASN A 749 -44.17 -63.80 49.90
C ASN A 749 -44.87 -63.10 51.08
N LEU A 750 -46.06 -63.57 51.48
CA LEU A 750 -46.86 -62.94 52.51
C LEU A 750 -46.29 -63.19 53.91
N ASN A 751 -46.19 -62.12 54.71
CA ASN A 751 -45.70 -62.17 56.11
C ASN A 751 -46.69 -61.55 57.11
N THR A 752 -47.98 -61.49 56.75
CA THR A 752 -49.08 -60.97 57.60
C THR A 752 -49.18 -61.79 58.88
N GLY A 753 -49.43 -61.15 60.03
CA GLY A 753 -49.39 -61.80 61.35
C GLY A 753 -48.00 -62.33 61.77
N GLY A 754 -46.93 -62.05 61.01
CA GLY A 754 -45.63 -62.70 61.19
C GLY A 754 -45.58 -64.15 60.70
N HIS A 755 -46.61 -64.62 59.99
CA HIS A 755 -46.73 -65.97 59.46
C HIS A 755 -46.29 -66.05 57.99
N ARG A 756 -45.67 -67.16 57.59
CA ARG A 756 -45.16 -67.42 56.23
C ARG A 756 -45.71 -68.69 55.57
N ASP A 757 -46.56 -69.42 56.29
CA ASP A 757 -47.23 -70.65 55.87
C ASP A 757 -48.59 -70.37 55.20
N TRP A 758 -48.76 -69.16 54.67
CA TRP A 758 -49.94 -68.76 53.92
C TRP A 758 -50.07 -69.56 52.62
N ARG A 759 -51.29 -69.99 52.30
CA ARG A 759 -51.61 -70.70 51.05
C ARG A 759 -52.88 -70.17 50.41
N LEU A 760 -53.06 -70.52 49.13
CA LEU A 760 -54.35 -70.36 48.47
C LEU A 760 -55.39 -71.27 49.16
N PRO A 761 -56.61 -70.78 49.40
CA PRO A 761 -57.71 -71.58 49.91
C PRO A 761 -58.26 -72.52 48.83
N SER A 762 -58.80 -73.67 49.23
CA SER A 762 -59.63 -74.49 48.33
C SER A 762 -61.01 -73.84 48.09
N ALA A 763 -61.71 -74.25 47.03
CA ALA A 763 -63.06 -73.76 46.76
C ALA A 763 -64.02 -74.00 47.95
N ASN A 764 -63.88 -75.13 48.64
CA ASN A 764 -64.68 -75.47 49.82
C ASN A 764 -64.41 -74.52 51.01
N GLU A 765 -63.16 -74.09 51.21
CA GLU A 765 -62.79 -73.16 52.29
C GLU A 765 -63.32 -71.75 52.02
N LEU A 766 -63.20 -71.26 50.78
CA LEU A 766 -63.80 -69.97 50.38
C LEU A 766 -65.33 -70.02 50.38
N ALA A 767 -65.95 -71.14 49.97
CA ALA A 767 -67.39 -71.31 50.05
C ALA A 767 -67.87 -71.35 51.52
N ALA A 768 -67.14 -72.01 52.41
CA ALA A 768 -67.43 -71.98 53.84
C ALA A 768 -67.34 -70.56 54.43
N LEU A 769 -66.43 -69.72 53.93
CA LEU A 769 -66.28 -68.33 54.37
C LEU A 769 -67.37 -67.38 53.81
N HIS A 770 -67.69 -67.47 52.51
CA HIS A 770 -68.56 -66.49 51.83
C HIS A 770 -70.01 -66.94 51.60
N LYS A 771 -70.33 -68.24 51.68
CA LYS A 771 -71.67 -68.78 51.34
C LYS A 771 -72.44 -69.32 52.55
N GLN A 772 -71.94 -69.15 53.77
CA GLN A 772 -72.58 -69.57 55.02
C GLN A 772 -72.86 -68.37 55.94
N ALA A 773 -73.99 -68.38 56.64
CA ALA A 773 -74.34 -67.36 57.63
C ALA A 773 -73.61 -67.59 58.98
N PRO A 774 -73.23 -66.53 59.73
CA PRO A 774 -73.19 -65.13 59.29
C PRO A 774 -72.11 -64.94 58.21
N TYR A 775 -72.48 -64.30 57.09
CA TYR A 775 -71.60 -64.15 55.93
C TYR A 775 -70.40 -63.24 56.25
N PHE A 776 -69.23 -63.57 55.69
CA PHE A 776 -68.09 -62.65 55.68
C PHE A 776 -68.44 -61.38 54.88
N PRO A 777 -68.06 -60.16 55.34
CA PRO A 777 -68.32 -58.92 54.62
C PRO A 777 -67.83 -58.97 53.17
N ALA A 778 -68.71 -58.66 52.22
CA ALA A 778 -68.35 -58.62 50.80
C ALA A 778 -67.29 -57.53 50.56
N GLY A 779 -66.19 -57.91 49.90
CA GLY A 779 -65.17 -56.98 49.42
C GLY A 779 -65.46 -56.49 48.00
N ASP A 780 -64.57 -55.65 47.47
CA ASP A 780 -64.64 -55.10 46.11
C ASP A 780 -64.16 -56.12 45.03
N ALA A 781 -63.86 -57.35 45.42
CA ALA A 781 -63.42 -58.43 44.54
C ALA A 781 -64.63 -59.18 43.97
N GLU A 782 -64.70 -59.31 42.65
CA GLU A 782 -65.79 -60.07 41.99
C GLU A 782 -65.70 -61.58 42.33
N TRP A 783 -64.46 -62.12 42.34
CA TRP A 783 -64.17 -63.49 42.75
C TRP A 783 -62.78 -63.63 43.39
N TYR A 784 -62.63 -64.74 44.13
CA TYR A 784 -61.39 -65.15 44.77
C TYR A 784 -60.79 -66.39 44.12
N TRP A 785 -59.47 -66.36 43.89
CA TRP A 785 -58.68 -67.49 43.41
C TRP A 785 -58.62 -68.63 44.44
N THR A 786 -58.84 -69.86 43.97
CA THR A 786 -58.67 -71.08 44.77
C THR A 786 -57.34 -71.77 44.45
N SER A 787 -56.91 -72.72 45.27
CA SER A 787 -55.76 -73.59 44.97
C SER A 787 -55.99 -74.59 43.83
N GLN A 788 -57.18 -74.62 43.23
CA GLN A 788 -57.60 -75.64 42.26
C GLN A 788 -57.45 -75.13 40.83
N ALA A 789 -56.19 -75.06 40.39
CA ALA A 789 -55.82 -74.78 39.00
C ALA A 789 -55.63 -76.08 38.19
N TYR A 790 -56.08 -76.07 36.94
CA TYR A 790 -55.98 -77.19 36.01
C TYR A 790 -56.03 -76.72 34.55
N VAL A 791 -55.66 -77.59 33.63
CA VAL A 791 -55.74 -77.32 32.18
C VAL A 791 -57.04 -77.91 31.63
N ARG A 792 -57.83 -77.11 30.90
CA ARG A 792 -59.07 -77.54 30.25
C ARG A 792 -58.94 -77.32 28.74
N GLY A 793 -58.63 -78.39 28.02
CA GLY A 793 -58.26 -78.30 26.60
C GLY A 793 -56.89 -77.63 26.47
N PHE A 794 -56.84 -76.45 25.84
CA PHE A 794 -55.63 -75.64 25.71
C PHE A 794 -55.56 -74.45 26.69
N HIS A 795 -56.59 -74.25 27.53
CA HIS A 795 -56.65 -73.12 28.45
C HIS A 795 -56.25 -73.52 29.87
N ALA A 796 -55.33 -72.75 30.47
CA ALA A 796 -55.02 -72.83 31.89
C ALA A 796 -56.13 -72.09 32.67
N VAL A 797 -56.89 -72.83 33.47
CA VAL A 797 -58.01 -72.29 34.24
C VAL A 797 -57.81 -72.56 35.74
N ALA A 798 -58.49 -71.79 36.58
CA ALA A 798 -58.60 -72.07 38.00
C ALA A 798 -60.05 -71.94 38.45
N ASP A 799 -60.45 -72.77 39.42
CA ASP A 799 -61.72 -72.58 40.10
C ASP A 799 -61.70 -71.29 40.91
N VAL A 800 -62.83 -70.59 40.94
CA VAL A 800 -63.00 -69.34 41.69
C VAL A 800 -64.25 -69.38 42.55
N VAL A 801 -64.29 -68.55 43.59
CA VAL A 801 -65.48 -68.35 44.43
C VAL A 801 -65.88 -66.89 44.41
N THR A 802 -67.10 -66.59 43.99
CA THR A 802 -67.64 -65.23 43.99
C THR A 802 -67.89 -64.72 45.41
N ALA A 803 -67.57 -63.44 45.67
CA ALA A 803 -67.68 -62.84 47.01
C ALA A 803 -69.14 -62.59 47.49
N ARG A 804 -70.13 -62.84 46.63
CA ARG A 804 -71.56 -62.58 46.88
C ARG A 804 -72.15 -63.57 47.90
N GLY A 805 -72.94 -63.07 48.85
CA GLY A 805 -73.67 -63.86 49.83
C GLY A 805 -74.88 -64.58 49.21
N GLU A 806 -74.62 -65.72 48.58
CA GLU A 806 -75.62 -66.57 47.92
C GLU A 806 -75.64 -67.94 48.60
N SER A 807 -76.82 -68.51 48.86
CA SER A 807 -76.98 -69.80 49.56
C SER A 807 -76.73 -71.02 48.68
N VAL A 808 -76.54 -70.84 47.37
CA VAL A 808 -76.24 -71.91 46.40
C VAL A 808 -74.84 -71.68 45.85
N PHE A 809 -73.95 -72.63 46.05
CA PHE A 809 -72.60 -72.60 45.49
C PHE A 809 -72.56 -73.28 44.12
N VAL A 810 -72.21 -72.52 43.07
CA VAL A 810 -71.88 -73.04 41.75
C VAL A 810 -70.38 -72.89 41.54
N ARG A 811 -69.71 -73.95 41.07
CA ARG A 811 -68.27 -73.97 40.81
C ARG A 811 -67.99 -73.28 39.47
N GLU A 812 -67.57 -72.01 39.53
CA GLU A 812 -67.09 -71.27 38.37
C GLU A 812 -65.60 -71.52 38.12
N ASN A 813 -65.19 -71.48 36.86
CA ASN A 813 -63.78 -71.50 36.44
C ASN A 813 -63.49 -70.26 35.59
N ARG A 814 -62.29 -69.70 35.76
CA ARG A 814 -61.78 -68.51 35.06
C ARG A 814 -60.42 -68.84 34.43
N SER A 815 -60.05 -68.14 33.37
CA SER A 815 -58.69 -68.19 32.82
C SER A 815 -57.70 -67.68 33.87
N GLN A 816 -56.53 -68.32 33.98
CA GLN A 816 -55.50 -67.93 34.94
C GLN A 816 -54.91 -66.53 34.68
N GLU A 817 -55.15 -65.96 33.49
CA GLU A 817 -54.75 -64.61 33.08
C GLU A 817 -55.77 -63.52 33.47
N GLU A 818 -56.96 -63.89 33.96
CA GLU A 818 -58.00 -62.92 34.35
C GLU A 818 -57.65 -62.17 35.64
N CYS A 819 -58.36 -61.08 35.91
CA CYS A 819 -58.19 -60.19 37.07
C CYS A 819 -58.98 -60.71 38.27
N GLY A 820 -58.34 -61.30 39.28
CA GLY A 820 -59.00 -61.80 40.50
C GLY A 820 -58.32 -61.34 41.80
N ALA A 821 -58.92 -61.68 42.94
CA ALA A 821 -58.32 -61.45 44.26
C ALA A 821 -57.93 -62.76 44.94
N VAL A 822 -57.10 -62.71 45.97
CA VAL A 822 -56.85 -63.85 46.87
C VAL A 822 -56.89 -63.41 48.32
N ARG A 823 -57.65 -64.15 49.14
CA ARG A 823 -57.63 -64.07 50.61
C ARG A 823 -56.89 -65.30 51.11
N ALA A 824 -55.69 -65.10 51.65
CA ALA A 824 -54.83 -66.23 52.01
C ALA A 824 -55.34 -66.90 53.29
N VAL A 825 -55.12 -68.21 53.39
CA VAL A 825 -55.53 -69.02 54.54
C VAL A 825 -54.35 -69.81 55.08
N ARG A 826 -54.38 -70.07 56.39
CA ARG A 826 -53.49 -70.98 57.13
C ARG A 826 -54.30 -71.76 58.17
N ARG A 827 -53.68 -72.78 58.77
CA ARG A 827 -54.28 -73.64 59.81
C ARG A 827 -53.53 -73.50 61.13
#